data_AF-A0A0C2Y1S4-F1
#
_entry.id   AF-A0A0C2Y1S4-F1
#
_cell.length_a   1.000
_cell.length_b   1.000
_cell.length_c   1.000
_cell.angle_alpha   90.00
_cell.angle_beta   90.00
_cell.angle_gamma   90.00
#
_symmetry.space_group_name_H-M   'P 1'
#
loop_
_entity.id
_entity.type
_entity.pdbx_description
1 polymer ?
#
loop_
_entity_poly.entity_id
_entity_poly.type
_entity_poly.pdbx_seq_one_letter_code
_entity_poly.pdbx_strand_id
1 'polypeptide(L)'
;MDINTPDEDDTLLEVASLKLVPLPHLKTMPTSLLITCSFCEIALVPNAAVSHVVTHKIRLKKDMRQRLQVIMLRPGVIKAPGDVIVPKPPCAPIEGLKLEDGYKCKLCTYCCITDSTIKNHFSAKHRDHEGTYKDNCEGATVQTFSRTYFAVVPLLADMMPDNLFALYLKDHVPEVEALQVLNPPIDHNEVPPLLKITSWNDHLAPYIGDKRKVRLLLQLLDLPTSKRGEKWLGERLRKTIEGYMKEASRMGTNSSLAIRCILMECPRLTQNSDHWIILPEKTIESYVRLLHQWTHAVMVTLEGHESGYTFPLTDEDKSNAMALRDALLDESTDFPIDVFHIFIKPLLYPKDHTLIPGPYSKFNEPFECFYALRNLRDDGNFNPADLVTQMFAKFKYFIRATVLYQGLKVSTGDHLAAVTREAQINFTPGLVTPMNQTIDYQRFASSIAMSTTSPPVTRVSACGMFITYGEHTLSVAKWRQALAKLANEIEDDLAELCLHQNFSLKVPKDTPDDWGNDTRGYSWTKNGTFTKDKRGLLAAMLATPELRLAKVEDGHLKFNHASIWDFIHKCDAVNEKIALLTFFTAGQTPRVSEFIEHKYANSTRPRTFMRDGDDDWLIIRRTKTESRKEKESFSPIKCYRRLTGFLDTLFLVIRPVEAELVKITHGEKQYHVYQEYMWTMAGNRMTPEQMRKSILQFNTKYCDVAIGTKDYRQICVEMVRTFIGSEFEMKAEELDTFAAQANHTLGMTYLRYAAEEGKLPSMSSDLLLRFGRASEAWWEHVGCKPGCPPLLPLRIRQELRDAAAKQSTNIPHAGPSLPSAPAQVIDTQAIILAVTSSLVAEVQKVETNLDALVRRAVAEAILPL
;
A
#
# COMPACT_ATOMS: atom_id res chain seq x y z
N MET A 1 -67.37 -24.20 -18.04
CA MET A 1 -66.70 -24.50 -16.76
C MET A 1 -66.21 -23.19 -16.25
N ASP A 2 -66.95 -22.67 -15.28
CA ASP A 2 -66.91 -21.31 -14.80
C ASP A 2 -66.03 -21.21 -13.55
N ILE A 3 -65.42 -20.03 -13.38
CA ILE A 3 -64.79 -19.50 -12.16
C ILE A 3 -63.42 -20.12 -11.77
N ASN A 4 -62.34 -19.59 -12.37
CA ASN A 4 -61.05 -19.53 -11.68
C ASN A 4 -61.06 -18.27 -10.82
N THR A 5 -61.13 -18.43 -9.51
CA THR A 5 -60.84 -17.35 -8.57
C THR A 5 -59.36 -16.94 -8.72
N PRO A 6 -59.02 -15.63 -8.69
CA PRO A 6 -57.63 -15.14 -8.69
C PRO A 6 -56.74 -15.87 -7.66
N ASP A 7 -57.36 -16.25 -6.55
CA ASP A 7 -56.78 -16.93 -5.40
C ASP A 7 -56.10 -18.27 -5.73
N GLU A 8 -56.66 -19.09 -6.65
CA GLU A 8 -56.05 -20.39 -7.00
C GLU A 8 -54.82 -20.25 -7.90
N ASP A 9 -54.81 -19.26 -8.79
CA ASP A 9 -53.71 -19.04 -9.73
C ASP A 9 -52.53 -18.37 -9.01
N ASP A 10 -52.79 -17.50 -8.04
CA ASP A 10 -51.75 -16.91 -7.16
C ASP A 10 -51.16 -17.97 -6.22
N THR A 11 -52.00 -18.84 -5.65
CA THR A 11 -51.54 -20.00 -4.86
C THR A 11 -50.63 -20.91 -5.70
N LEU A 12 -50.95 -21.14 -6.98
CA LEU A 12 -50.13 -21.95 -7.88
C LEU A 12 -48.78 -21.29 -8.21
N LEU A 13 -48.77 -19.97 -8.41
CA LEU A 13 -47.54 -19.20 -8.61
C LEU A 13 -46.64 -19.27 -7.38
N GLU A 14 -47.19 -19.11 -6.17
CA GLU A 14 -46.46 -19.25 -4.91
C GLU A 14 -45.84 -20.64 -4.73
N VAL A 15 -46.61 -21.71 -5.00
CA VAL A 15 -46.10 -23.09 -4.93
C VAL A 15 -44.99 -23.34 -5.96
N ALA A 16 -45.02 -22.65 -7.09
CA ALA A 16 -43.95 -22.66 -8.08
C ALA A 16 -42.80 -21.69 -7.75
N SER A 17 -42.92 -20.92 -6.67
CA SER A 17 -42.00 -19.84 -6.28
C SER A 17 -41.81 -18.81 -7.39
N LEU A 18 -42.89 -18.52 -8.09
CA LEU A 18 -42.99 -17.51 -9.13
C LEU A 18 -43.93 -16.39 -8.67
N LYS A 19 -43.70 -15.18 -9.15
CA LYS A 19 -44.60 -14.04 -8.98
C LYS A 19 -44.84 -13.35 -10.32
N LEU A 20 -46.04 -12.81 -10.51
CA LEU A 20 -46.34 -11.89 -11.61
C LEU A 20 -46.27 -10.46 -11.07
N VAL A 21 -45.25 -9.73 -11.48
CA VAL A 21 -44.97 -8.37 -11.03
C VAL A 21 -45.44 -7.39 -12.10
N PRO A 22 -46.39 -6.49 -11.80
CA PRO A 22 -46.81 -5.47 -12.75
C PRO A 22 -45.69 -4.44 -12.99
N LEU A 23 -45.54 -3.99 -14.24
CA LEU A 23 -44.57 -2.97 -14.64
C LEU A 23 -45.30 -1.67 -15.06
N PRO A 24 -45.88 -0.91 -14.12
CA PRO A 24 -46.66 0.29 -14.44
C PRO A 24 -45.83 1.37 -15.15
N HIS A 25 -44.51 1.41 -14.93
CA HIS A 25 -43.60 2.35 -15.57
C HIS A 25 -43.50 2.22 -17.09
N LEU A 26 -43.92 1.09 -17.67
CA LEU A 26 -43.93 0.87 -19.12
C LEU A 26 -45.11 1.55 -19.83
N LYS A 27 -46.14 2.02 -19.09
CA LYS A 27 -47.33 2.71 -19.63
C LYS A 27 -48.03 1.95 -20.77
N THR A 28 -48.00 0.62 -20.75
CA THR A 28 -48.71 -0.26 -21.69
C THR A 28 -50.14 -0.55 -21.21
N MET A 29 -51.07 -0.73 -22.15
CA MET A 29 -52.46 -1.13 -21.89
C MET A 29 -52.75 -2.42 -22.67
N PRO A 30 -52.99 -3.58 -22.00
CA PRO A 30 -52.93 -3.79 -20.54
C PRO A 30 -51.50 -3.67 -19.98
N THR A 31 -51.37 -3.42 -18.67
CA THR A 31 -50.07 -3.29 -17.98
C THR A 31 -49.24 -4.56 -18.15
N SER A 32 -47.98 -4.39 -18.57
CA SER A 32 -47.08 -5.52 -18.75
C SER A 32 -46.79 -6.22 -17.42
N LEU A 33 -46.81 -7.55 -17.41
CA LEU A 33 -46.51 -8.41 -16.25
C LEU A 33 -45.17 -9.11 -16.47
N LEU A 34 -44.29 -9.02 -15.48
CA LEU A 34 -43.01 -9.69 -15.43
C LEU A 34 -43.08 -10.91 -14.53
N ILE A 35 -42.54 -12.05 -14.97
CA ILE A 35 -42.41 -13.23 -14.12
C ILE A 35 -41.09 -13.14 -13.36
N THR A 36 -41.14 -13.19 -12.04
CA THR A 36 -39.95 -13.24 -11.18
C THR A 36 -39.91 -14.53 -10.37
N CYS A 37 -38.71 -15.03 -10.11
CA CYS A 37 -38.52 -16.17 -9.20
C CYS A 37 -38.26 -15.65 -7.79
N SER A 38 -39.01 -16.12 -6.80
CA SER A 38 -38.85 -15.70 -5.40
C SER A 38 -37.60 -16.29 -4.73
N PHE A 39 -36.95 -17.31 -5.31
CA PHE A 39 -35.71 -17.90 -4.78
C PHE A 39 -34.45 -17.23 -5.32
N CYS A 40 -34.39 -17.02 -6.63
CA CYS A 40 -33.22 -16.44 -7.29
C CYS A 40 -33.32 -14.94 -7.51
N GLU A 41 -34.52 -14.36 -7.33
CA GLU A 41 -34.81 -12.95 -7.58
C GLU A 41 -34.40 -12.53 -9.00
N ILE A 42 -34.70 -13.40 -9.97
CA ILE A 42 -34.42 -13.16 -11.39
C ILE A 42 -35.72 -13.06 -12.20
N ALA A 43 -35.64 -12.28 -13.27
CA ALA A 43 -36.66 -12.21 -14.30
C ALA A 43 -36.64 -13.47 -15.18
N LEU A 44 -37.83 -13.99 -15.48
CA LEU A 44 -38.03 -15.15 -16.33
C LEU A 44 -39.01 -14.82 -17.46
N VAL A 45 -38.79 -15.42 -18.62
CA VAL A 45 -39.78 -15.45 -19.70
C VAL A 45 -40.62 -16.71 -19.61
N PRO A 46 -41.86 -16.72 -20.10
CA PRO A 46 -42.80 -17.85 -20.07
C PRO A 46 -42.17 -19.23 -20.30
N ASN A 47 -41.40 -19.38 -21.37
CA ASN A 47 -40.79 -20.66 -21.77
C ASN A 47 -39.67 -21.12 -20.81
N ALA A 48 -39.01 -20.18 -20.13
CA ALA A 48 -37.96 -20.46 -19.16
C ALA A 48 -38.51 -20.65 -17.74
N ALA A 49 -39.68 -20.10 -17.42
CA ALA A 49 -40.24 -20.15 -16.08
C ALA A 49 -40.52 -21.59 -15.61
N VAL A 50 -41.23 -22.38 -16.43
CA VAL A 50 -41.61 -23.76 -16.07
C VAL A 50 -40.40 -24.69 -15.94
N SER A 51 -39.38 -24.50 -16.78
CA SER A 51 -38.13 -25.27 -16.71
C SER A 51 -37.22 -24.82 -15.56
N HIS A 52 -37.21 -23.52 -15.23
CA HIS A 52 -36.45 -22.96 -14.12
C HIS A 52 -36.93 -23.47 -12.75
N VAL A 53 -38.24 -23.66 -12.55
CA VAL A 53 -38.77 -24.20 -11.27
C VAL A 53 -38.11 -25.54 -10.89
N VAL A 54 -37.73 -26.35 -11.89
CA VAL A 54 -37.04 -27.63 -11.65
C VAL A 54 -35.63 -27.43 -11.09
N THR A 55 -34.95 -26.32 -11.38
CA THR A 55 -33.61 -26.04 -10.85
C THR A 55 -33.63 -25.79 -9.34
N HIS A 56 -34.78 -25.42 -8.78
CA HIS A 56 -35.02 -25.27 -7.34
C HIS A 56 -35.51 -26.54 -6.65
N LYS A 57 -35.47 -27.69 -7.34
CA LYS A 57 -35.96 -28.99 -6.86
C LYS A 57 -37.46 -29.01 -6.52
N ILE A 58 -38.24 -28.03 -6.99
CA ILE A 58 -39.69 -27.99 -6.82
C ILE A 58 -40.33 -28.97 -7.81
N ARG A 59 -41.09 -29.95 -7.29
CA ARG A 59 -41.76 -30.96 -8.10
C ARG A 59 -43.21 -30.57 -8.39
N LEU A 60 -43.43 -29.93 -9.54
CA LEU A 60 -44.76 -29.64 -10.05
C LEU A 60 -45.38 -30.88 -10.72
N LYS A 61 -46.62 -31.22 -10.32
CA LYS A 61 -47.44 -32.24 -10.98
C LYS A 61 -47.83 -31.80 -12.41
N LYS A 62 -48.25 -32.75 -13.25
CA LYS A 62 -48.48 -32.52 -14.70
C LYS A 62 -49.59 -31.49 -14.96
N ASP A 63 -50.66 -31.56 -14.19
CA ASP A 63 -51.80 -30.62 -14.15
C ASP A 63 -51.35 -29.19 -13.77
N MET A 64 -50.51 -29.08 -12.72
CA MET A 64 -49.95 -27.78 -12.28
C MET A 64 -49.06 -27.14 -13.34
N ARG A 65 -48.25 -27.93 -14.06
CA ARG A 65 -47.43 -27.43 -15.18
C ARG A 65 -48.27 -26.91 -16.33
N GLN A 66 -49.34 -27.62 -16.69
CA GLN A 66 -50.27 -27.17 -17.74
C GLN A 66 -50.97 -25.88 -17.33
N ARG A 67 -51.41 -25.78 -16.07
CA ARG A 67 -52.06 -24.57 -15.54
C ARG A 67 -51.10 -23.37 -15.48
N LEU A 68 -49.84 -23.57 -15.08
CA LEU A 68 -48.80 -22.54 -15.15
C LEU A 68 -48.57 -22.06 -16.60
N GLN A 69 -48.51 -22.97 -17.58
CA GLN A 69 -48.38 -22.58 -18.99
C GLN A 69 -49.54 -21.70 -19.46
N VAL A 70 -50.77 -21.97 -19.01
CA VAL A 70 -51.93 -21.13 -19.29
C VAL A 70 -51.78 -19.74 -18.65
N ILE A 71 -51.30 -19.66 -17.41
CA ILE A 71 -51.00 -18.38 -16.74
C ILE A 71 -49.95 -17.59 -17.53
N MET A 72 -48.91 -18.25 -18.04
CA MET A 72 -47.85 -17.59 -18.83
C MET A 72 -48.31 -17.10 -20.21
N LEU A 73 -49.47 -17.54 -20.69
CA LEU A 73 -50.09 -17.10 -21.95
C LEU A 73 -51.07 -15.93 -21.76
N ARG A 74 -51.28 -15.46 -20.52
CA ARG A 74 -52.18 -14.33 -20.23
C ARG A 74 -51.79 -13.06 -21.02
N PRO A 75 -52.76 -12.25 -21.46
CA PRO A 75 -52.49 -10.94 -22.05
C PRO A 75 -51.68 -10.06 -21.08
N GLY A 76 -50.62 -9.41 -21.58
CA GLY A 76 -49.74 -8.55 -20.77
C GLY A 76 -48.47 -9.23 -20.24
N VAL A 77 -48.38 -10.56 -20.19
CA VAL A 77 -47.13 -11.24 -19.77
C VAL A 77 -46.04 -11.04 -20.83
N ILE A 78 -44.86 -10.60 -20.40
CA ILE A 78 -43.68 -10.40 -21.25
C ILE A 78 -43.22 -11.73 -21.85
N LYS A 79 -43.20 -11.84 -23.18
CA LYS A 79 -42.94 -13.12 -23.87
C LYS A 79 -41.49 -13.34 -24.25
N ALA A 80 -40.78 -12.27 -24.59
CA ALA A 80 -39.37 -12.30 -24.94
C ALA A 80 -38.56 -11.24 -24.17
N PRO A 81 -37.25 -11.45 -23.98
CA PRO A 81 -36.39 -10.45 -23.36
C PRO A 81 -36.34 -9.10 -24.09
N GLY A 82 -36.53 -9.10 -25.41
CA GLY A 82 -36.55 -7.86 -26.20
C GLY A 82 -37.82 -7.02 -26.01
N ASP A 83 -38.87 -7.57 -25.39
CA ASP A 83 -40.15 -6.89 -25.21
C ASP A 83 -40.16 -5.94 -24.01
N VAL A 84 -39.10 -5.95 -23.19
CA VAL A 84 -38.97 -5.12 -21.99
C VAL A 84 -38.15 -3.88 -22.30
N ILE A 85 -38.78 -2.72 -22.17
CA ILE A 85 -38.07 -1.44 -22.18
C ILE A 85 -37.44 -1.27 -20.80
N VAL A 86 -36.11 -1.23 -20.74
CA VAL A 86 -35.40 -0.98 -19.49
C VAL A 86 -35.75 0.42 -18.97
N PRO A 87 -36.23 0.56 -17.72
CA PRO A 87 -36.61 1.87 -17.19
C PRO A 87 -35.42 2.83 -17.15
N LYS A 88 -35.67 4.09 -17.50
CA LYS A 88 -34.65 5.15 -17.43
C LYS A 88 -34.50 5.61 -15.97
N PRO A 89 -33.27 5.65 -15.42
CA PRO A 89 -33.03 6.21 -14.10
C PRO A 89 -33.39 7.70 -14.02
N PRO A 90 -33.77 8.23 -12.84
CA PRO A 90 -34.02 7.49 -11.61
C PRO A 90 -35.33 6.67 -11.69
N CYS A 91 -35.28 5.39 -11.31
CA CYS A 91 -36.45 4.51 -11.28
C CYS A 91 -36.50 3.65 -10.02
N ALA A 92 -37.71 3.25 -9.63
CA ALA A 92 -37.92 2.36 -8.50
C ALA A 92 -37.40 0.94 -8.79
N PRO A 93 -36.94 0.20 -7.77
CA PRO A 93 -36.71 -1.23 -7.88
C PRO A 93 -37.96 -1.94 -8.38
N ILE A 94 -37.76 -2.86 -9.33
CA ILE A 94 -38.79 -3.81 -9.72
C ILE A 94 -38.85 -4.89 -8.65
N GLU A 95 -40.04 -5.11 -8.10
CA GLU A 95 -40.28 -6.14 -7.08
C GLU A 95 -39.82 -7.52 -7.58
N GLY A 96 -39.22 -8.32 -6.69
CA GLY A 96 -38.79 -9.68 -6.99
C GLY A 96 -37.53 -9.79 -7.86
N LEU A 97 -36.86 -8.68 -8.19
CA LEU A 97 -35.52 -8.69 -8.78
C LEU A 97 -34.44 -8.33 -7.76
N LYS A 98 -33.32 -9.04 -7.82
CA LYS A 98 -32.19 -8.88 -6.91
C LYS A 98 -31.60 -7.48 -7.00
N LEU A 99 -31.42 -6.84 -5.85
CA LEU A 99 -30.63 -5.61 -5.74
C LEU A 99 -29.16 -5.98 -5.61
N GLU A 100 -28.33 -5.42 -6.49
CA GLU A 100 -26.88 -5.61 -6.45
C GLU A 100 -26.16 -4.26 -6.45
N ASP A 101 -25.04 -4.18 -5.74
CA ASP A 101 -24.15 -3.02 -5.86
C ASP A 101 -23.37 -3.12 -7.16
N GLY A 102 -23.39 -2.04 -7.93
CA GLY A 102 -22.73 -1.95 -9.22
C GLY A 102 -22.30 -0.53 -9.54
N TYR A 103 -22.18 -0.27 -10.83
CA TYR A 103 -21.66 0.95 -11.41
C TYR A 103 -22.58 1.42 -12.53
N LYS A 104 -22.82 2.74 -12.60
CA LYS A 104 -23.47 3.40 -13.74
C LYS A 104 -22.51 4.37 -14.42
N CYS A 105 -22.62 4.46 -15.74
CA CYS A 105 -21.92 5.48 -16.52
C CYS A 105 -22.66 6.81 -16.40
N LYS A 106 -21.95 7.93 -16.21
CA LYS A 106 -22.54 9.27 -16.19
C LYS A 106 -22.84 9.82 -17.59
N LEU A 107 -22.26 9.20 -18.63
CA LEU A 107 -22.32 9.67 -20.02
C LEU A 107 -23.37 8.94 -20.87
N CYS A 108 -23.84 7.77 -20.42
CA CYS A 108 -24.88 7.01 -21.09
C CYS A 108 -25.63 6.11 -20.10
N THR A 109 -26.63 5.36 -20.55
CA THR A 109 -27.47 4.51 -19.69
C THR A 109 -26.82 3.17 -19.30
N TYR A 110 -25.52 2.97 -19.56
CA TYR A 110 -24.86 1.69 -19.31
C TYR A 110 -24.59 1.46 -17.82
N CYS A 111 -24.94 0.27 -17.34
CA CYS A 111 -24.69 -0.18 -15.97
C CYS A 111 -24.02 -1.57 -15.96
N CYS A 112 -23.32 -1.90 -14.89
CA CYS A 112 -22.75 -3.23 -14.67
C CYS A 112 -22.36 -3.46 -13.19
N ILE A 113 -22.08 -4.68 -12.79
CA ILE A 113 -21.71 -5.04 -11.41
C ILE A 113 -20.21 -5.03 -11.10
N THR A 114 -19.33 -4.79 -12.10
CA THR A 114 -17.87 -4.82 -11.88
C THR A 114 -17.13 -3.61 -12.44
N ASP A 115 -16.11 -3.15 -11.71
CA ASP A 115 -15.23 -2.03 -12.12
C ASP A 115 -14.51 -2.31 -13.45
N SER A 116 -14.13 -3.58 -13.68
CA SER A 116 -13.46 -3.97 -14.93
C SER A 116 -14.39 -3.81 -16.14
N THR A 117 -15.67 -4.14 -16.00
CA THR A 117 -16.65 -4.01 -17.07
C THR A 117 -16.93 -2.55 -17.42
N ILE A 118 -17.10 -1.67 -16.42
CA ILE A 118 -17.36 -0.25 -16.67
C ILE A 118 -16.16 0.46 -17.29
N LYS A 119 -14.94 0.09 -16.86
CA LYS A 119 -13.69 0.59 -17.44
C LYS A 119 -13.57 0.22 -18.92
N ASN A 120 -13.87 -1.03 -19.27
CA ASN A 120 -13.87 -1.50 -20.66
C ASN A 120 -14.92 -0.75 -21.50
N HIS A 121 -16.13 -0.60 -20.96
CA HIS A 121 -17.19 0.18 -21.60
C HIS A 121 -16.73 1.62 -21.90
N PHE A 122 -16.19 2.34 -20.91
CA PHE A 122 -15.73 3.71 -21.08
C PHE A 122 -14.66 3.80 -22.18
N SER A 123 -13.67 2.89 -22.16
CA SER A 123 -12.61 2.87 -23.18
C SER A 123 -13.11 2.60 -24.60
N ALA A 124 -14.24 1.90 -24.75
CA ALA A 124 -14.81 1.52 -26.04
C ALA A 124 -15.82 2.54 -26.59
N LYS A 125 -16.58 3.21 -25.72
CA LYS A 125 -17.71 4.07 -26.10
C LYS A 125 -17.52 5.56 -25.80
N HIS A 126 -16.59 5.89 -24.91
CA HIS A 126 -16.36 7.26 -24.42
C HIS A 126 -14.88 7.66 -24.49
N ARG A 127 -14.14 7.09 -25.45
CA ARG A 127 -12.69 7.32 -25.59
C ARG A 127 -12.34 8.79 -25.85
N ASP A 128 -13.22 9.51 -26.53
CA ASP A 128 -13.02 10.91 -26.91
C ASP A 128 -13.64 11.89 -25.91
N HIS A 129 -14.27 11.38 -24.84
CA HIS A 129 -14.85 12.22 -23.80
C HIS A 129 -13.80 12.63 -22.76
N GLU A 130 -13.94 13.83 -22.20
CA GLU A 130 -13.04 14.32 -21.17
C GLU A 130 -13.15 13.52 -19.85
N GLY A 131 -12.01 13.38 -19.17
CA GLY A 131 -11.88 12.68 -17.89
C GLY A 131 -11.51 11.20 -18.03
N THR A 132 -11.25 10.56 -16.88
CA THR A 132 -11.05 9.12 -16.78
C THR A 132 -12.37 8.39 -16.58
N TYR A 133 -12.35 7.06 -16.66
CA TYR A 133 -13.53 6.27 -16.33
C TYR A 133 -13.98 6.50 -14.87
N LYS A 134 -13.07 6.83 -13.95
CA LYS A 134 -13.42 7.09 -12.54
C LYS A 134 -14.20 8.39 -12.37
N ASP A 135 -13.90 9.40 -13.17
CA ASP A 135 -14.58 10.69 -13.12
C ASP A 135 -16.02 10.57 -13.66
N ASN A 136 -16.20 9.67 -14.62
CA ASN A 136 -17.43 9.48 -15.40
C ASN A 136 -18.19 8.20 -15.02
N CYS A 137 -17.88 7.62 -13.86
CA CYS A 137 -18.52 6.46 -13.28
C CYS A 137 -18.93 6.77 -11.85
N GLU A 138 -19.98 6.12 -11.38
CA GLU A 138 -20.42 6.19 -9.99
C GLU A 138 -20.98 4.84 -9.55
N GLY A 139 -20.86 4.58 -8.25
CA GLY A 139 -21.53 3.44 -7.62
C GLY A 139 -23.04 3.62 -7.69
N ALA A 140 -23.76 2.56 -8.01
CA ALA A 140 -25.21 2.55 -8.05
C ALA A 140 -25.74 1.18 -7.64
N THR A 141 -26.91 1.16 -7.01
CA THR A 141 -27.69 -0.07 -6.89
C THR A 141 -28.29 -0.38 -8.26
N VAL A 142 -28.05 -1.60 -8.74
CA VAL A 142 -28.50 -2.06 -10.05
C VAL A 142 -29.39 -3.29 -9.93
N GLN A 143 -30.30 -3.43 -10.88
CA GLN A 143 -31.05 -4.66 -11.12
C GLN A 143 -30.75 -5.17 -12.52
N THR A 144 -30.96 -6.47 -12.73
CA THR A 144 -30.72 -7.11 -14.02
C THR A 144 -32.00 -7.65 -14.61
N PHE A 145 -32.24 -7.31 -15.87
CA PHE A 145 -33.23 -7.98 -16.69
C PHE A 145 -32.55 -8.59 -17.91
N SER A 146 -32.60 -9.92 -18.04
CA SER A 146 -32.07 -10.68 -19.19
C SER A 146 -30.69 -10.21 -19.68
N ARG A 147 -29.75 -10.03 -18.74
CA ARG A 147 -28.35 -9.58 -18.93
C ARG A 147 -28.13 -8.09 -19.17
N THR A 148 -29.18 -7.28 -19.15
CA THR A 148 -29.06 -5.82 -19.18
C THR A 148 -29.22 -5.28 -17.76
N TYR A 149 -28.21 -4.58 -17.27
CA TYR A 149 -28.25 -3.92 -15.97
C TYR A 149 -28.82 -2.51 -16.11
N PHE A 150 -29.54 -2.08 -15.09
CA PHE A 150 -30.02 -0.71 -14.98
C PHE A 150 -29.97 -0.24 -13.52
N ALA A 151 -29.73 1.05 -13.33
CA ALA A 151 -29.65 1.65 -12.00
C ALA A 151 -31.05 1.90 -11.44
N VAL A 152 -31.24 1.58 -10.16
CA VAL A 152 -32.48 1.79 -9.41
C VAL A 152 -32.18 2.60 -8.14
N VAL A 153 -33.21 3.26 -7.61
CA VAL A 153 -33.13 4.01 -6.35
C VAL A 153 -34.00 3.30 -5.31
N PRO A 154 -33.43 2.54 -4.36
CA PRO A 154 -34.18 1.75 -3.39
C PRO A 154 -35.27 2.52 -2.64
N LEU A 155 -35.04 3.80 -2.35
CA LEU A 155 -36.00 4.68 -1.68
C LEU A 155 -37.31 4.88 -2.47
N LEU A 156 -37.34 4.59 -3.77
CA LEU A 156 -38.53 4.74 -4.61
C LEU A 156 -39.43 3.49 -4.64
N ALA A 157 -39.05 2.36 -4.00
CA ALA A 157 -39.73 1.06 -4.13
C ALA A 157 -41.25 1.11 -3.83
N ASP A 158 -41.67 1.94 -2.87
CA ASP A 158 -43.07 2.07 -2.44
C ASP A 158 -43.65 3.47 -2.72
N MET A 159 -42.95 4.28 -3.51
CA MET A 159 -43.38 5.65 -3.81
C MET A 159 -44.21 5.69 -5.08
N MET A 160 -45.26 6.52 -5.09
CA MET A 160 -46.02 6.79 -6.31
C MET A 160 -45.08 7.33 -7.42
N PRO A 161 -45.28 6.96 -8.70
CA PRO A 161 -44.43 7.40 -9.81
C PRO A 161 -44.29 8.93 -9.93
N ASP A 162 -45.28 9.66 -9.42
CA ASP A 162 -45.38 11.12 -9.47
C ASP A 162 -44.98 11.78 -8.12
N ASN A 163 -44.34 11.02 -7.22
CA ASN A 163 -43.92 11.53 -5.93
C ASN A 163 -42.87 12.65 -6.11
N LEU A 164 -43.01 13.72 -5.31
CA LEU A 164 -42.12 14.88 -5.30
C LEU A 164 -40.64 14.51 -5.21
N PHE A 165 -40.28 13.43 -4.51
CA PHE A 165 -38.90 12.96 -4.41
C PHE A 165 -38.39 12.39 -5.74
N ALA A 166 -39.19 11.64 -6.48
CA ALA A 166 -38.83 11.14 -7.81
C ALA A 166 -38.65 12.30 -8.81
N LEU A 167 -39.52 13.32 -8.73
CA LEU A 167 -39.39 14.55 -9.52
C LEU A 167 -38.14 15.34 -9.11
N TYR A 168 -37.84 15.47 -7.82
CA TYR A 168 -36.61 16.08 -7.32
C TYR A 168 -35.35 15.36 -7.84
N LEU A 169 -35.29 14.03 -7.78
CA LEU A 169 -34.17 13.24 -8.29
C LEU A 169 -33.99 13.38 -9.81
N LYS A 170 -35.08 13.61 -10.55
CA LYS A 170 -35.06 13.73 -12.00
C LYS A 170 -34.73 15.17 -12.46
N ASP A 171 -35.35 16.15 -11.82
CA ASP A 171 -35.36 17.53 -12.31
C ASP A 171 -34.33 18.41 -11.58
N HIS A 172 -34.06 18.16 -10.29
CA HIS A 172 -33.15 18.98 -9.46
C HIS A 172 -31.80 18.34 -9.15
N VAL A 173 -31.71 17.02 -8.92
CA VAL A 173 -30.42 16.38 -8.64
C VAL A 173 -29.40 16.57 -9.77
N PRO A 174 -29.76 16.42 -11.07
CA PRO A 174 -28.82 16.70 -12.15
C PRO A 174 -28.33 18.15 -12.14
N GLU A 175 -29.17 19.11 -11.76
CA GLU A 175 -28.79 20.53 -11.62
C GLU A 175 -27.79 20.73 -10.47
N VAL A 176 -28.04 20.09 -9.31
CA VAL A 176 -27.16 20.14 -8.14
C VAL A 176 -25.82 19.44 -8.41
N GLU A 177 -25.84 18.27 -9.05
CA GLU A 177 -24.64 17.51 -9.41
C GLU A 177 -23.83 18.17 -10.54
N ALA A 178 -24.50 18.95 -11.40
CA ALA A 178 -23.85 19.74 -12.44
C ALA A 178 -23.09 20.96 -11.87
N LEU A 179 -23.27 21.32 -10.60
CA LEU A 179 -22.58 22.45 -9.98
C LEU A 179 -21.05 22.27 -10.07
N GLN A 180 -20.44 23.12 -10.91
CA GLN A 180 -18.99 23.21 -11.07
C GLN A 180 -18.36 24.22 -10.10
N VAL A 181 -19.17 24.94 -9.33
CA VAL A 181 -18.68 26.02 -8.45
C VAL A 181 -17.86 25.43 -7.30
N LEU A 182 -16.72 26.03 -7.05
CA LEU A 182 -15.89 25.82 -5.87
C LEU A 182 -15.88 27.11 -5.06
N ASN A 183 -16.16 27.00 -3.77
CA ASN A 183 -16.24 28.18 -2.93
C ASN A 183 -14.82 28.69 -2.62
N PRO A 184 -14.55 29.98 -2.83
CA PRO A 184 -13.32 30.59 -2.32
C PRO A 184 -13.35 30.62 -0.78
N PRO A 185 -12.19 30.81 -0.13
CA PRO A 185 -12.14 31.04 1.30
C PRO A 185 -13.04 32.22 1.69
N ILE A 186 -13.92 32.01 2.67
CA ILE A 186 -14.87 33.02 3.16
C ILE A 186 -14.12 34.09 3.96
N ASP A 187 -13.07 33.70 4.68
CA ASP A 187 -12.20 34.61 5.42
C ASP A 187 -10.72 34.19 5.42
N HIS A 188 -9.87 35.06 5.97
CA HIS A 188 -8.42 34.86 6.01
C HIS A 188 -7.99 33.72 6.96
N ASN A 189 -8.83 33.28 7.90
CA ASN A 189 -8.52 32.17 8.79
C ASN A 189 -8.67 30.81 8.10
N GLU A 190 -9.49 30.72 7.04
CA GLU A 190 -9.62 29.51 6.22
C GLU A 190 -8.40 29.25 5.33
N VAL A 191 -7.55 30.26 5.10
CA VAL A 191 -6.31 30.11 4.32
C VAL A 191 -5.22 29.44 5.18
N PRO A 192 -4.69 28.26 4.78
CA PRO A 192 -3.62 27.59 5.51
C PRO A 192 -2.36 28.45 5.64
N PRO A 193 -1.57 28.31 6.71
CA PRO A 193 -0.35 29.11 6.93
C PRO A 193 0.64 29.08 5.75
N LEU A 194 0.77 27.93 5.07
CA LEU A 194 1.59 27.83 3.86
C LEU A 194 1.10 28.79 2.78
N LEU A 195 -0.21 28.79 2.49
CA LEU A 195 -0.81 29.64 1.45
C LEU A 195 -0.77 31.12 1.81
N LYS A 196 -0.77 31.47 3.10
CA LYS A 196 -0.56 32.87 3.54
C LYS A 196 0.81 33.41 3.14
N ILE A 197 1.85 32.56 3.20
CA ILE A 197 3.21 32.95 2.80
C ILE A 197 3.40 32.83 1.29
N THR A 198 2.93 31.74 0.69
CA THR A 198 3.16 31.49 -0.74
C THR A 198 2.18 32.24 -1.66
N SER A 199 1.04 32.67 -1.15
CA SER A 199 -0.02 33.39 -1.87
C SER A 199 -0.50 32.69 -3.15
N TRP A 200 -0.32 31.36 -3.24
CA TRP A 200 -0.69 30.61 -4.44
C TRP A 200 -2.19 30.66 -4.73
N ASN A 201 -3.01 30.67 -3.66
CA ASN A 201 -4.45 30.83 -3.74
C ASN A 201 -4.83 32.20 -4.32
N ASP A 202 -4.10 33.26 -3.98
CA ASP A 202 -4.38 34.61 -4.48
C ASP A 202 -4.01 34.72 -5.97
N HIS A 203 -2.88 34.13 -6.36
CA HIS A 203 -2.44 34.09 -7.76
C HIS A 203 -3.39 33.32 -8.67
N LEU A 204 -3.89 32.17 -8.21
CA LEU A 204 -4.80 31.32 -8.98
C LEU A 204 -6.29 31.61 -8.72
N ALA A 205 -6.63 32.64 -7.93
CA ALA A 205 -8.00 33.02 -7.59
C ALA A 205 -8.95 33.09 -8.81
N PRO A 206 -8.54 33.61 -9.99
CA PRO A 206 -9.43 33.67 -11.17
C PRO A 206 -9.85 32.30 -11.74
N TYR A 207 -9.16 31.23 -11.35
CA TYR A 207 -9.31 29.89 -11.90
C TYR A 207 -9.87 28.87 -10.90
N ILE A 208 -9.65 29.06 -9.60
CA ILE A 208 -9.99 28.06 -8.57
C ILE A 208 -11.46 28.04 -8.17
N GLY A 209 -12.28 29.02 -8.58
CA GLY A 209 -13.72 29.07 -8.27
C GLY A 209 -14.60 28.15 -9.13
N ASP A 210 -14.03 27.44 -10.10
CA ASP A 210 -14.75 26.58 -11.05
C ASP A 210 -13.95 25.31 -11.34
N LYS A 211 -14.53 24.13 -11.08
CA LYS A 211 -13.93 22.81 -11.32
C LYS A 211 -13.45 22.63 -12.76
N ARG A 212 -14.16 23.18 -13.75
CA ARG A 212 -13.74 23.13 -15.16
C ARG A 212 -12.49 23.96 -15.37
N LYS A 213 -12.42 25.17 -14.83
CA LYS A 213 -11.22 26.02 -14.92
C LYS A 213 -10.02 25.40 -14.21
N VAL A 214 -10.23 24.82 -13.02
CA VAL A 214 -9.20 24.05 -12.29
C VAL A 214 -8.68 22.91 -13.16
N ARG A 215 -9.58 22.13 -13.77
CA ARG A 215 -9.19 21.04 -14.67
C ARG A 215 -8.40 21.53 -15.87
N LEU A 216 -8.82 22.62 -16.51
CA LEU A 216 -8.08 23.26 -17.61
C LEU A 216 -6.69 23.73 -17.16
N LEU A 217 -6.52 24.26 -15.94
CA LEU A 217 -5.19 24.56 -15.42
C LEU A 217 -4.34 23.31 -15.22
N LEU A 218 -4.91 22.26 -14.65
CA LEU A 218 -4.19 21.00 -14.38
C LEU A 218 -3.74 20.31 -15.66
N GLN A 219 -4.46 20.47 -16.78
CA GLN A 219 -4.05 19.97 -18.10
C GLN A 219 -2.71 20.52 -18.57
N LEU A 220 -2.27 21.70 -18.10
CA LEU A 220 -0.93 22.22 -18.39
C LEU A 220 0.19 21.29 -17.89
N LEU A 221 -0.10 20.46 -16.89
CA LEU A 221 0.83 19.50 -16.28
C LEU A 221 0.68 18.08 -16.84
N ASP A 222 -0.28 17.85 -17.74
CA ASP A 222 -0.53 16.56 -18.39
C ASP A 222 0.46 16.36 -19.53
N LEU A 223 1.39 15.43 -19.32
CA LEU A 223 2.43 15.14 -20.31
C LEU A 223 1.85 14.31 -21.47
N PRO A 224 2.28 14.57 -22.72
CA PRO A 224 1.90 13.75 -23.87
C PRO A 224 2.28 12.28 -23.69
N THR A 225 1.47 11.39 -24.26
CA THR A 225 1.70 9.94 -24.27
C THR A 225 2.00 9.46 -25.68
N SER A 226 2.42 8.20 -25.86
CA SER A 226 2.63 7.61 -27.19
C SER A 226 1.38 7.59 -28.08
N LYS A 227 0.19 7.83 -27.50
CA LYS A 227 -1.11 7.80 -28.19
C LYS A 227 -1.80 9.16 -28.27
N ARG A 228 -1.37 10.18 -27.50
CA ARG A 228 -2.06 11.47 -27.35
C ARG A 228 -1.05 12.60 -27.13
N GLY A 229 -1.26 13.73 -27.81
CA GLY A 229 -0.42 14.93 -27.73
C GLY A 229 0.71 14.93 -28.76
N GLU A 230 1.44 16.04 -28.82
CA GLU A 230 2.48 16.23 -29.83
C GLU A 230 3.73 15.42 -29.51
N LYS A 231 4.28 14.73 -30.51
CA LYS A 231 5.42 13.81 -30.33
C LYS A 231 6.66 14.53 -29.79
N TRP A 232 6.92 15.76 -30.24
CA TRP A 232 8.09 16.54 -29.84
C TRP A 232 7.99 17.02 -28.39
N LEU A 233 6.78 17.39 -27.93
CA LEU A 233 6.49 17.72 -26.52
C LEU A 233 6.47 16.49 -25.60
N GLY A 234 6.25 15.30 -26.16
CA GLY A 234 6.26 14.04 -25.43
C GLY A 234 7.67 13.47 -25.25
N GLU A 235 8.00 12.46 -26.07
CA GLU A 235 9.20 11.65 -25.89
C GLU A 235 10.49 12.42 -26.19
N ARG A 236 10.49 13.29 -27.22
CA ARG A 236 11.70 14.02 -27.64
C ARG A 236 12.13 15.03 -26.58
N LEU A 237 11.22 15.88 -26.11
CA LEU A 237 11.47 16.78 -24.98
C LEU A 237 11.90 16.01 -23.72
N ARG A 238 11.21 14.93 -23.37
CA ARG A 238 11.57 14.08 -22.22
C ARG A 238 13.01 13.58 -22.32
N LYS A 239 13.43 13.09 -23.49
CA LYS A 239 14.78 12.57 -23.75
C LYS A 239 15.84 13.66 -23.73
N THR A 240 15.54 14.86 -24.25
CA THR A 240 16.44 16.02 -24.15
C THR A 240 16.69 16.41 -22.70
N ILE A 241 15.63 16.46 -21.87
CA ILE A 241 15.75 16.76 -20.44
C ILE A 241 16.48 15.63 -19.69
N GLU A 242 16.19 14.37 -20.03
CA GLU A 242 16.92 13.21 -19.47
C GLU A 242 18.41 13.29 -19.80
N GLY A 243 18.76 13.62 -21.04
CA GLY A 243 20.13 13.85 -21.50
C GLY A 243 20.80 14.99 -20.74
N TYR A 244 20.13 16.14 -20.59
CA TYR A 244 20.63 17.27 -19.80
C TYR A 244 20.94 16.88 -18.35
N MET A 245 20.05 16.15 -17.69
CA MET A 245 20.24 15.70 -16.30
C MET A 245 21.36 14.66 -16.17
N LYS A 246 21.47 13.74 -17.14
CA LYS A 246 22.56 12.75 -17.21
C LYS A 246 23.91 13.43 -17.43
N GLU A 247 23.94 14.44 -18.29
CA GLU A 247 25.15 15.22 -18.57
C GLU A 247 25.60 16.01 -17.35
N ALA A 248 24.69 16.72 -16.67
CA ALA A 248 25.01 17.39 -15.40
C ALA A 248 25.49 16.40 -14.32
N SER A 249 24.94 15.18 -14.29
CA SER A 249 25.39 14.11 -13.37
C SER A 249 26.79 13.61 -13.70
N ARG A 250 27.11 13.45 -14.99
CA ARG A 250 28.45 13.09 -15.49
C ARG A 250 29.47 14.17 -15.13
N MET A 251 29.12 15.43 -15.38
CA MET A 251 29.90 16.60 -15.00
C MET A 251 30.17 16.63 -13.49
N GLY A 252 29.14 16.40 -12.67
CA GLY A 252 29.28 16.34 -11.21
C GLY A 252 30.19 15.20 -10.77
N THR A 253 30.06 14.02 -11.38
CA THR A 253 30.91 12.84 -11.11
C THR A 253 32.38 13.11 -11.43
N ASN A 254 32.66 13.86 -12.49
CA ASN A 254 34.01 14.22 -12.89
C ASN A 254 34.56 15.47 -12.16
N SER A 255 33.72 16.20 -11.44
CA SER A 255 34.11 17.39 -10.69
C SER A 255 34.78 17.04 -9.38
N SER A 256 35.72 17.89 -8.95
CA SER A 256 36.39 17.76 -7.66
C SER A 256 35.40 17.87 -6.49
N LEU A 257 35.79 17.32 -5.33
CA LEU A 257 34.99 17.45 -4.11
C LEU A 257 34.74 18.93 -3.74
N ALA A 258 35.71 19.81 -3.98
CA ALA A 258 35.57 21.25 -3.73
C ALA A 258 34.40 21.86 -4.53
N ILE A 259 34.29 21.53 -5.83
CA ILE A 259 33.16 21.98 -6.67
C ILE A 259 31.84 21.45 -6.10
N ARG A 260 31.79 20.17 -5.70
CA ARG A 260 30.56 19.59 -5.12
C ARG A 260 30.17 20.19 -3.77
N CYS A 261 31.13 20.63 -2.97
CA CYS A 261 30.87 21.37 -1.73
C CYS A 261 30.30 22.77 -2.01
N ILE A 262 30.84 23.50 -2.99
CA ILE A 262 30.33 24.83 -3.39
C ILE A 262 28.87 24.76 -3.84
N LEU A 263 28.47 23.66 -4.51
CA LEU A 263 27.07 23.46 -4.89
C LEU A 263 26.12 23.28 -3.70
N MET A 264 26.64 22.91 -2.53
CA MET A 264 25.84 22.80 -1.30
C MET A 264 25.79 24.11 -0.52
N GLU A 265 26.90 24.83 -0.47
CA GLU A 265 27.08 26.04 0.32
C GLU A 265 28.05 27.00 -0.39
N CYS A 266 27.54 28.17 -0.82
CA CYS A 266 28.33 29.21 -1.46
C CYS A 266 27.89 30.61 -0.98
N PRO A 267 28.79 31.46 -0.45
CA PRO A 267 30.19 31.15 -0.12
C PRO A 267 30.27 30.04 0.94
N ARG A 268 31.35 29.26 0.94
CA ARG A 268 31.52 28.18 1.90
C ARG A 268 31.91 28.77 3.26
N LEU A 269 30.98 28.82 4.21
CA LEU A 269 31.19 29.33 5.56
C LEU A 269 31.54 28.21 6.54
N THR A 270 31.19 26.95 6.23
CA THR A 270 31.50 25.77 7.05
C THR A 270 32.52 24.82 6.42
N GLN A 271 33.32 24.15 7.27
CA GLN A 271 34.23 23.07 6.83
C GLN A 271 33.54 21.68 6.77
N ASN A 272 32.20 21.63 6.75
CA ASN A 272 31.48 20.36 6.74
C ASN A 272 31.78 19.57 5.45
N SER A 273 31.70 18.24 5.54
CA SER A 273 31.89 17.31 4.42
C SER A 273 30.66 17.20 3.51
N ASP A 274 29.64 18.01 3.74
CA ASP A 274 28.43 18.04 2.92
C ASP A 274 28.78 18.45 1.49
N HIS A 275 28.36 17.62 0.55
CA HIS A 275 28.66 17.80 -0.86
C HIS A 275 27.46 17.36 -1.71
N TRP A 276 27.39 17.89 -2.92
CA TRP A 276 26.28 17.58 -3.82
C TRP A 276 26.33 16.10 -4.26
N ILE A 277 25.29 15.35 -3.89
CA ILE A 277 25.18 13.92 -4.17
C ILE A 277 24.57 13.72 -5.56
N ILE A 278 25.25 12.96 -6.41
CA ILE A 278 24.78 12.61 -7.75
C ILE A 278 23.62 11.62 -7.65
N LEU A 279 22.55 11.87 -8.41
CA LEU A 279 21.37 11.01 -8.37
C LEU A 279 21.64 9.68 -9.08
N PRO A 280 21.22 8.53 -8.51
CA PRO A 280 21.18 7.27 -9.24
C PRO A 280 20.24 7.35 -10.44
N GLU A 281 20.52 6.61 -11.51
CA GLU A 281 19.77 6.68 -12.78
C GLU A 281 18.25 6.53 -12.60
N LYS A 282 17.79 5.57 -11.79
CA LYS A 282 16.36 5.37 -11.48
C LYS A 282 15.70 6.59 -10.80
N THR A 283 16.47 7.42 -10.11
CA THR A 283 15.95 8.63 -9.45
C THR A 283 15.86 9.79 -10.43
N ILE A 284 16.74 9.83 -11.45
CA ILE A 284 16.75 10.86 -12.50
C ILE A 284 15.38 10.91 -13.20
N GLU A 285 14.77 9.76 -13.52
CA GLU A 285 13.45 9.72 -14.17
C GLU A 285 12.36 10.51 -13.40
N SER A 286 12.33 10.38 -12.07
CA SER A 286 11.38 11.10 -11.21
C SER A 286 11.62 12.62 -11.21
N TYR A 287 12.89 13.03 -11.36
CA TYR A 287 13.29 14.43 -11.44
C TYR A 287 12.97 15.00 -12.82
N VAL A 288 13.35 14.29 -13.89
CA VAL A 288 13.05 14.62 -15.30
C VAL A 288 11.57 14.89 -15.48
N ARG A 289 10.68 14.06 -14.91
CA ARG A 289 9.23 14.27 -15.01
C ARG A 289 8.79 15.66 -14.54
N LEU A 290 9.33 16.18 -13.44
CA LEU A 290 8.93 17.49 -12.91
C LEU A 290 9.41 18.63 -13.81
N LEU A 291 10.64 18.54 -14.31
CA LEU A 291 11.21 19.52 -15.23
C LEU A 291 10.53 19.50 -16.60
N HIS A 292 10.12 18.30 -17.05
CA HIS A 292 9.29 18.09 -18.25
C HIS A 292 7.91 18.72 -18.08
N GLN A 293 7.24 18.54 -16.94
CA GLN A 293 5.96 19.20 -16.67
C GLN A 293 6.06 20.71 -16.73
N TRP A 294 7.12 21.30 -16.17
CA TRP A 294 7.31 22.74 -16.22
C TRP A 294 7.57 23.25 -17.63
N THR A 295 8.50 22.61 -18.34
CA THR A 295 8.83 22.99 -19.72
C THR A 295 7.61 22.83 -20.64
N HIS A 296 6.87 21.73 -20.50
CA HIS A 296 5.62 21.49 -21.22
C HIS A 296 4.59 22.59 -20.96
N ALA A 297 4.33 22.90 -19.67
CA ALA A 297 3.39 23.94 -19.30
C ALA A 297 3.76 25.30 -19.92
N VAL A 298 5.05 25.66 -19.90
CA VAL A 298 5.54 26.88 -20.55
C VAL A 298 5.23 26.86 -22.06
N MET A 299 5.61 25.79 -22.77
CA MET A 299 5.40 25.68 -24.23
C MET A 299 3.91 25.76 -24.60
N VAL A 300 3.05 25.01 -23.90
CA VAL A 300 1.62 24.97 -24.18
C VAL A 300 0.96 26.33 -23.92
N THR A 301 1.38 27.06 -22.88
CA THR A 301 0.85 28.42 -22.65
C THR A 301 1.31 29.44 -23.68
N LEU A 302 2.51 29.26 -24.27
CA LEU A 302 3.00 30.12 -25.36
C LEU A 302 2.20 29.94 -26.64
N GLU A 303 1.68 28.74 -26.90
CA GLU A 303 0.85 28.44 -28.08
C GLU A 303 -0.63 28.80 -27.89
N GLY A 304 -1.04 29.19 -26.68
CA GLY A 304 -2.41 29.59 -26.36
C GLY A 304 -3.26 28.42 -25.87
N HIS A 305 -3.25 28.21 -24.55
CA HIS A 305 -4.07 27.17 -23.90
C HIS A 305 -5.48 27.69 -23.56
N GLU A 306 -6.49 26.79 -23.59
CA GLU A 306 -7.90 27.13 -23.32
C GLU A 306 -8.13 27.71 -21.91
N SER A 307 -7.27 27.38 -20.95
CA SER A 307 -7.32 27.99 -19.61
C SER A 307 -7.10 29.50 -19.62
N GLY A 308 -6.46 30.06 -20.66
CA GLY A 308 -6.07 31.47 -20.72
C GLY A 308 -4.91 31.85 -19.80
N TYR A 309 -4.31 30.89 -19.09
CA TYR A 309 -3.18 31.11 -18.20
C TYR A 309 -1.87 31.28 -18.98
N THR A 310 -1.02 32.22 -18.57
CA THR A 310 0.29 32.48 -19.18
C THR A 310 1.38 32.65 -18.13
N PHE A 311 2.58 32.13 -18.40
CA PHE A 311 3.76 32.41 -17.57
C PHE A 311 4.33 33.81 -17.85
N PRO A 312 4.91 34.47 -16.84
CA PRO A 312 5.55 35.80 -16.96
C PRO A 312 6.93 35.70 -17.62
N LEU A 313 6.93 35.48 -18.94
CA LEU A 313 8.15 35.29 -19.74
C LEU A 313 8.57 36.59 -20.40
N THR A 314 9.88 36.88 -20.37
CA THR A 314 10.47 38.00 -21.13
C THR A 314 10.48 37.67 -22.62
N ASP A 315 10.77 38.65 -23.47
CA ASP A 315 10.89 38.39 -24.91
C ASP A 315 12.11 37.49 -25.23
N GLU A 316 13.17 37.59 -24.43
CA GLU A 316 14.30 36.65 -24.50
C GLU A 316 13.90 35.23 -24.11
N ASP A 317 13.11 35.05 -23.04
CA ASP A 317 12.60 33.74 -22.65
C ASP A 317 11.75 33.11 -23.76
N LYS A 318 10.87 33.91 -24.39
CA LYS A 318 10.04 33.47 -25.53
C LYS A 318 10.91 33.06 -26.71
N SER A 319 11.92 33.87 -27.05
CA SER A 319 12.87 33.56 -28.12
C SER A 319 13.61 32.24 -27.85
N ASN A 320 14.08 32.04 -26.61
CA ASN A 320 14.76 30.79 -26.22
C ASN A 320 13.81 29.59 -26.25
N ALA A 321 12.54 29.78 -25.89
CA ALA A 321 11.51 28.73 -25.98
C ALA A 321 11.21 28.34 -27.44
N MET A 322 11.11 29.32 -28.34
CA MET A 322 10.93 29.08 -29.77
C MET A 322 12.13 28.35 -30.39
N ALA A 323 13.36 28.76 -30.03
CA ALA A 323 14.57 28.07 -30.48
C ALA A 323 14.61 26.60 -30.00
N LEU A 324 14.19 26.33 -28.76
CA LEU A 324 14.07 24.96 -28.25
C LEU A 324 12.99 24.17 -29.01
N ARG A 325 11.83 24.77 -29.29
CA ARG A 325 10.79 24.13 -30.10
C ARG A 325 11.32 23.75 -31.48
N ASP A 326 11.96 24.66 -32.18
CA ASP A 326 12.49 24.41 -33.53
C ASP A 326 13.53 23.29 -33.53
N ALA A 327 14.43 23.28 -32.55
CA ALA A 327 15.41 22.21 -32.38
C ALA A 327 14.78 20.85 -32.00
N LEU A 328 13.63 20.86 -31.30
CA LEU A 328 12.88 19.63 -31.00
C LEU A 328 12.07 19.15 -32.19
N LEU A 329 11.65 20.02 -33.10
CA LEU A 329 10.93 19.65 -34.32
C LEU A 329 11.87 19.12 -35.42
N ASP A 330 13.11 19.57 -35.45
CA ASP A 330 14.14 19.05 -36.34
C ASP A 330 14.53 17.62 -35.94
N GLU A 331 13.97 16.62 -36.62
CA GLU A 331 14.28 15.20 -36.36
C GLU A 331 15.69 14.78 -36.81
N SER A 332 16.41 15.62 -37.56
CA SER A 332 17.74 15.30 -38.10
C SER A 332 18.90 15.49 -37.11
N THR A 333 18.69 16.28 -36.06
CA THR A 333 19.67 16.55 -35.01
C THR A 333 19.51 15.62 -33.82
N ASP A 334 20.62 15.33 -33.13
CA ASP A 334 20.61 14.70 -31.80
C ASP A 334 19.78 15.53 -30.80
N PHE A 335 19.50 14.99 -29.61
CA PHE A 335 18.74 15.71 -28.59
C PHE A 335 19.39 17.07 -28.23
N PRO A 336 18.68 18.21 -28.36
CA PRO A 336 19.27 19.55 -28.26
C PRO A 336 19.52 19.99 -26.82
N ILE A 337 20.43 19.32 -26.12
CA ILE A 337 20.74 19.52 -24.69
C ILE A 337 21.18 20.96 -24.40
N ASP A 338 22.05 21.55 -25.24
CA ASP A 338 22.53 22.90 -25.05
C ASP A 338 21.46 23.97 -25.28
N VAL A 339 20.57 23.75 -26.25
CA VAL A 339 19.44 24.65 -26.51
C VAL A 339 18.46 24.59 -25.33
N PHE A 340 18.23 23.40 -24.78
CA PHE A 340 17.45 23.26 -23.55
C PHE A 340 18.09 24.00 -22.37
N HIS A 341 19.42 23.95 -22.22
CA HIS A 341 20.11 24.71 -21.17
C HIS A 341 19.92 26.23 -21.31
N ILE A 342 20.05 26.75 -22.54
CA ILE A 342 19.82 28.18 -22.84
C ILE A 342 18.40 28.60 -22.46
N PHE A 343 17.40 27.74 -22.74
CA PHE A 343 16.02 27.98 -22.34
C PHE A 343 15.80 27.94 -20.82
N ILE A 344 16.29 26.90 -20.12
CA ILE A 344 15.92 26.68 -18.72
C ILE A 344 16.72 27.55 -17.74
N LYS A 345 17.94 27.97 -18.09
CA LYS A 345 18.83 28.72 -17.19
C LYS A 345 18.19 30.05 -16.72
N PRO A 346 17.66 30.93 -17.60
CA PRO A 346 17.02 32.17 -17.16
C PRO A 346 15.84 31.96 -16.20
N LEU A 347 15.13 30.83 -16.33
CA LEU A 347 14.00 30.50 -15.46
C LEU A 347 14.43 30.00 -14.06
N LEU A 348 15.69 29.59 -13.91
CA LEU A 348 16.28 29.08 -12.67
C LEU A 348 17.28 30.08 -12.05
N TYR A 349 17.39 31.28 -12.61
CA TYR A 349 18.28 32.36 -12.16
C TYR A 349 17.45 33.59 -11.76
N PRO A 350 17.99 34.51 -10.94
CA PRO A 350 17.31 35.76 -10.60
C PRO A 350 17.06 36.58 -11.86
N LYS A 351 15.84 37.12 -12.02
CA LYS A 351 15.52 38.01 -13.14
C LYS A 351 15.90 39.46 -12.84
N ASP A 352 16.23 40.18 -13.92
CA ASP A 352 16.30 41.64 -13.86
C ASP A 352 14.89 42.22 -13.97
N HIS A 353 14.36 42.65 -12.82
CA HIS A 353 13.02 43.22 -12.73
C HIS A 353 12.89 44.58 -13.41
N THR A 354 13.99 45.23 -13.81
CA THR A 354 13.91 46.47 -14.61
C THR A 354 13.40 46.20 -16.03
N LEU A 355 13.49 44.95 -16.50
CA LEU A 355 13.04 44.51 -17.82
C LEU A 355 11.60 43.96 -17.81
N ILE A 356 10.96 43.86 -16.65
CA ILE A 356 9.61 43.32 -16.50
C ILE A 356 8.62 44.47 -16.26
N PRO A 357 7.63 44.71 -17.15
CA PRO A 357 6.66 45.78 -16.96
C PRO A 357 5.75 45.56 -15.75
N GLY A 358 5.49 46.64 -14.98
CA GLY A 358 4.52 46.66 -13.88
C GLY A 358 5.14 46.71 -12.48
N PRO A 359 4.31 46.79 -11.42
CA PRO A 359 4.80 46.71 -10.04
C PRO A 359 5.36 45.32 -9.77
N TYR A 360 6.43 45.26 -8.98
CA TYR A 360 7.01 43.99 -8.56
C TYR A 360 5.97 43.13 -7.82
N SER A 361 5.80 41.91 -8.30
CA SER A 361 5.15 40.79 -7.64
C SER A 361 6.07 39.59 -7.71
N LYS A 362 6.09 38.74 -6.67
CA LYS A 362 6.82 37.46 -6.75
C LYS A 362 6.33 36.59 -7.91
N PHE A 363 5.08 36.75 -8.34
CA PHE A 363 4.53 36.05 -9.51
C PHE A 363 4.97 36.63 -10.85
N ASN A 364 5.89 37.59 -10.88
CA ASN A 364 6.68 37.90 -12.07
C ASN A 364 7.78 36.84 -12.30
N GLU A 365 8.06 35.99 -11.31
CA GLU A 365 8.99 34.87 -11.42
C GLU A 365 8.31 33.60 -11.96
N PRO A 366 8.75 33.04 -13.10
CA PRO A 366 8.11 31.86 -13.68
C PRO A 366 8.10 30.62 -12.78
N PHE A 367 9.08 30.45 -11.89
CA PHE A 367 9.14 29.31 -10.98
C PHE A 367 8.09 29.42 -9.85
N GLU A 368 7.77 30.63 -9.39
CA GLU A 368 6.69 30.87 -8.40
C GLU A 368 5.32 30.51 -8.98
N CYS A 369 5.08 30.91 -10.23
CA CYS A 369 3.91 30.50 -11.00
C CYS A 369 3.81 28.97 -11.12
N PHE A 370 4.93 28.29 -11.40
CA PHE A 370 4.93 26.82 -11.49
C PHE A 370 4.70 26.16 -10.13
N TYR A 371 5.21 26.72 -9.04
CA TYR A 371 4.93 26.21 -7.69
C TYR A 371 3.45 26.26 -7.35
N ALA A 372 2.75 27.35 -7.71
CA ALA A 372 1.31 27.45 -7.54
C ALA A 372 0.58 26.37 -8.35
N LEU A 373 0.85 26.28 -9.67
CA LEU A 373 0.20 25.30 -10.55
C LEU A 373 0.47 23.87 -10.12
N ARG A 374 1.71 23.53 -9.79
CA ARG A 374 2.11 22.17 -9.44
C ARG A 374 1.46 21.69 -8.15
N ASN A 375 1.11 22.61 -7.25
CA ASN A 375 0.49 22.29 -5.98
C ASN A 375 -1.03 22.41 -5.97
N LEU A 376 -1.64 22.86 -7.07
CA LEU A 376 -3.08 22.83 -7.25
C LEU A 376 -3.59 21.38 -7.32
N ARG A 377 -4.74 21.15 -6.70
CA ARG A 377 -5.47 19.88 -6.71
C ARG A 377 -6.76 20.03 -7.54
N ASP A 378 -7.33 18.90 -7.92
CA ASP A 378 -8.58 18.81 -8.70
C ASP A 378 -9.80 19.39 -7.97
N ASP A 379 -9.77 19.40 -6.64
CA ASP A 379 -10.76 20.05 -5.78
C ASP A 379 -10.59 21.58 -5.65
N GLY A 380 -9.61 22.18 -6.36
CA GLY A 380 -9.31 23.61 -6.31
C GLY A 380 -8.50 24.05 -5.08
N ASN A 381 -8.18 23.12 -4.18
CA ASN A 381 -7.31 23.38 -3.03
C ASN A 381 -5.83 23.10 -3.40
N PHE A 382 -4.93 23.24 -2.43
CA PHE A 382 -3.50 23.06 -2.62
C PHE A 382 -2.95 21.92 -1.78
N ASN A 383 -1.81 21.38 -2.20
CA ASN A 383 -1.09 20.38 -1.43
C ASN A 383 -0.70 20.91 -0.03
N PRO A 384 -0.91 20.13 1.04
CA PRO A 384 -0.46 20.48 2.38
C PRO A 384 1.07 20.50 2.49
N ALA A 385 1.56 21.14 3.55
CA ALA A 385 2.97 21.46 3.74
C ALA A 385 3.91 20.25 3.75
N ASP A 386 3.46 19.10 4.23
CA ASP A 386 4.23 17.84 4.23
C ASP A 386 4.47 17.29 2.81
N LEU A 387 3.53 17.52 1.88
CA LEU A 387 3.59 17.01 0.51
C LEU A 387 4.39 17.90 -0.45
N VAL A 388 4.56 19.19 -0.15
CA VAL A 388 5.27 20.12 -1.06
C VAL A 388 6.80 20.05 -0.94
N THR A 389 7.33 19.57 0.19
CA THR A 389 8.78 19.58 0.49
C THR A 389 9.64 18.85 -0.55
N GLN A 390 9.11 17.78 -1.15
CA GLN A 390 9.82 17.01 -2.17
C GLN A 390 9.99 17.78 -3.48
N MET A 391 9.01 18.62 -3.85
CA MET A 391 9.10 19.47 -5.03
C MET A 391 10.26 20.45 -4.87
N PHE A 392 10.34 21.15 -3.73
CA PHE A 392 11.44 22.09 -3.45
C PHE A 392 12.80 21.39 -3.46
N ALA A 393 12.91 20.19 -2.89
CA ALA A 393 14.15 19.42 -2.95
C ALA A 393 14.60 19.10 -4.39
N LYS A 394 13.65 18.84 -5.31
CA LYS A 394 13.94 18.66 -6.74
C LYS A 394 14.40 19.96 -7.40
N PHE A 395 13.75 21.07 -7.11
CA PHE A 395 14.14 22.38 -7.63
C PHE A 395 15.54 22.82 -7.20
N LYS A 396 15.89 22.65 -5.92
CA LYS A 396 17.29 22.90 -5.48
C LYS A 396 18.29 22.06 -6.27
N TYR A 397 17.94 20.82 -6.61
CA TYR A 397 18.79 19.98 -7.43
C TYR A 397 18.91 20.52 -8.86
N PHE A 398 17.81 20.95 -9.49
CA PHE A 398 17.85 21.56 -10.83
C PHE A 398 18.70 22.81 -10.88
N ILE A 399 18.57 23.69 -9.89
CA ILE A 399 19.37 24.93 -9.82
C ILE A 399 20.86 24.57 -9.68
N ARG A 400 21.22 23.63 -8.79
CA ARG A 400 22.61 23.16 -8.63
C ARG A 400 23.17 22.53 -9.91
N ALA A 401 22.38 21.69 -10.58
CA ALA A 401 22.77 21.11 -11.86
C ALA A 401 22.99 22.19 -12.93
N THR A 402 22.14 23.22 -12.95
CA THR A 402 22.23 24.34 -13.90
C THR A 402 23.46 25.20 -13.65
N VAL A 403 23.74 25.54 -12.39
CA VAL A 403 24.95 26.26 -11.97
C VAL A 403 26.21 25.49 -12.34
N LEU A 404 26.24 24.18 -12.11
CA LEU A 404 27.37 23.34 -12.48
C LEU A 404 27.56 23.30 -14.00
N TYR A 405 26.48 23.05 -14.74
CA TYR A 405 26.51 22.96 -16.20
C TYR A 405 27.04 24.26 -16.82
N GLN A 406 26.46 25.39 -16.41
CA GLN A 406 26.86 26.71 -16.87
C GLN A 406 28.31 27.02 -16.47
N GLY A 407 28.67 26.81 -15.21
CA GLY A 407 30.00 27.12 -14.69
C GLY A 407 31.12 26.32 -15.38
N LEU A 408 30.88 25.05 -15.70
CA LEU A 408 31.83 24.26 -16.46
C LEU A 408 31.87 24.65 -17.94
N LYS A 409 30.73 25.02 -18.54
CA LYS A 409 30.63 25.45 -19.94
C LYS A 409 31.37 26.76 -20.21
N VAL A 410 31.34 27.71 -19.27
CA VAL A 410 32.04 29.00 -19.39
C VAL A 410 33.46 29.00 -18.79
N SER A 411 33.91 27.86 -18.25
CA SER A 411 35.24 27.77 -17.66
C SER A 411 36.33 27.85 -18.74
N THR A 412 37.32 28.71 -18.51
CA THR A 412 38.53 28.82 -19.34
C THR A 412 39.73 28.08 -18.75
N GLY A 413 39.50 27.18 -17.78
CA GLY A 413 40.53 26.35 -17.15
C GLY A 413 40.33 26.20 -15.64
N ASP A 414 40.05 27.29 -14.94
CA ASP A 414 39.72 27.26 -13.50
C ASP A 414 38.22 26.96 -13.30
N HIS A 415 37.90 25.67 -13.33
CA HIS A 415 36.54 25.17 -13.13
C HIS A 415 35.95 25.55 -11.76
N LEU A 416 36.78 25.60 -10.71
CA LEU A 416 36.29 25.92 -9.37
C LEU A 416 35.88 27.39 -9.29
N ALA A 417 36.72 28.30 -9.80
CA ALA A 417 36.38 29.72 -9.83
C ALA A 417 35.16 30.00 -10.71
N ALA A 418 35.05 29.35 -11.87
CA ALA A 418 33.91 29.51 -12.77
C ALA A 418 32.58 29.05 -12.13
N VAL A 419 32.56 27.85 -11.53
CA VAL A 419 31.37 27.36 -10.81
C VAL A 419 31.07 28.22 -9.57
N THR A 420 32.09 28.72 -8.88
CA THR A 420 31.88 29.62 -7.72
C THR A 420 31.20 30.92 -8.12
N ARG A 421 31.61 31.55 -9.24
CA ARG A 421 30.95 32.77 -9.74
C ARG A 421 29.48 32.52 -10.09
N GLU A 422 29.19 31.42 -10.77
CA GLU A 422 27.81 31.05 -11.10
C GLU A 422 26.98 30.72 -9.85
N ALA A 423 27.59 30.05 -8.87
CA ALA A 423 26.96 29.75 -7.59
C ALA A 423 26.65 31.01 -6.78
N GLN A 424 27.54 32.02 -6.80
CA GLN A 424 27.32 33.30 -6.10
C GLN A 424 26.08 34.04 -6.61
N ILE A 425 25.73 33.92 -7.89
CA ILE A 425 24.52 34.55 -8.45
C ILE A 425 23.24 33.99 -7.79
N ASN A 426 23.19 32.69 -7.52
CA ASN A 426 21.98 32.03 -7.00
C ASN A 426 22.01 31.74 -5.49
N PHE A 427 23.17 31.45 -4.90
CA PHE A 427 23.26 30.83 -3.57
C PHE A 427 23.60 31.82 -2.46
N THR A 428 23.95 33.06 -2.81
CA THR A 428 24.35 34.09 -1.83
C THR A 428 23.20 34.35 -0.84
N PRO A 429 23.40 34.07 0.46
CA PRO A 429 22.36 34.25 1.46
C PRO A 429 21.86 35.70 1.53
N GLY A 430 20.56 35.88 1.77
CA GLY A 430 19.94 37.20 1.92
C GLY A 430 19.54 37.88 0.61
N LEU A 431 19.92 37.34 -0.55
CA LEU A 431 19.41 37.79 -1.85
C LEU A 431 18.10 37.09 -2.22
N VAL A 432 17.24 37.81 -2.95
CA VAL A 432 16.02 37.24 -3.51
C VAL A 432 16.39 36.47 -4.79
N THR A 433 16.58 35.15 -4.65
CA THR A 433 16.97 34.27 -5.75
C THR A 433 16.07 33.03 -5.79
N PRO A 434 15.97 32.33 -6.93
CA PRO A 434 15.22 31.07 -7.01
C PRO A 434 15.68 30.04 -5.97
N MET A 435 16.99 29.91 -5.72
CA MET A 435 17.51 28.99 -4.71
C MET A 435 17.07 29.38 -3.30
N ASN A 436 17.25 30.65 -2.92
CA ASN A 436 16.96 31.09 -1.55
C ASN A 436 15.47 30.99 -1.25
N GLN A 437 14.60 31.43 -2.18
CA GLN A 437 13.15 31.27 -2.02
C GLN A 437 12.74 29.79 -1.91
N THR A 438 13.34 28.91 -2.73
CA THR A 438 13.09 27.46 -2.63
C THR A 438 13.49 26.91 -1.26
N ILE A 439 14.63 27.34 -0.72
CA ILE A 439 15.11 26.94 0.61
C ILE A 439 14.16 27.45 1.70
N ASP A 440 13.73 28.71 1.63
CA ASP A 440 12.88 29.33 2.63
C ASP A 440 11.49 28.70 2.65
N TYR A 441 10.87 28.48 1.48
CA TYR A 441 9.61 27.74 1.40
C TYR A 441 9.74 26.30 1.90
N GLN A 442 10.83 25.62 1.57
CA GLN A 442 11.05 24.27 2.09
C GLN A 442 11.19 24.25 3.61
N ARG A 443 11.94 25.19 4.19
CA ARG A 443 12.11 25.33 5.64
C ARG A 443 10.78 25.63 6.32
N PHE A 444 10.02 26.59 5.78
CA PHE A 444 8.72 26.97 6.31
C PHE A 444 7.71 25.82 6.22
N ALA A 445 7.59 25.17 5.06
CA ALA A 445 6.73 24.00 4.90
C ALA A 445 7.12 22.85 5.85
N SER A 446 8.43 22.60 6.03
CA SER A 446 8.91 21.60 6.98
C SER A 446 8.56 21.98 8.43
N SER A 447 8.71 23.25 8.79
CA SER A 447 8.34 23.76 10.12
C SER A 447 6.85 23.61 10.39
N ILE A 448 5.97 23.95 9.43
CA ILE A 448 4.52 23.69 9.53
C ILE A 448 4.28 22.20 9.69
N ALA A 449 4.83 21.35 8.82
CA ALA A 449 4.60 19.91 8.85
C ALA A 449 5.02 19.27 10.18
N MET A 450 6.13 19.74 10.77
CA MET A 450 6.63 19.25 12.06
C MET A 450 5.87 19.80 13.27
N SER A 451 5.28 21.01 13.16
CA SER A 451 4.53 21.65 14.25
C SER A 451 3.01 21.40 14.19
N THR A 452 2.50 20.92 13.05
CA THR A 452 1.07 20.63 12.87
C THR A 452 0.73 19.26 13.45
N THR A 453 -0.17 19.23 14.43
CA THR A 453 -0.77 17.97 14.88
C THR A 453 -1.74 17.47 13.81
N SER A 454 -1.35 16.41 13.10
CA SER A 454 -2.25 15.75 12.15
C SER A 454 -3.27 14.88 12.91
N PRO A 455 -4.50 14.73 12.39
CA PRO A 455 -5.42 13.71 12.87
C PRO A 455 -4.73 12.34 12.89
N PRO A 456 -5.05 11.47 13.86
CA PRO A 456 -4.41 10.17 13.95
C PRO A 456 -4.79 9.34 12.71
N VAL A 457 -3.76 8.90 11.98
CA VAL A 457 -3.93 8.07 10.76
C VAL A 457 -4.34 6.64 11.12
N THR A 458 -4.07 6.23 12.35
CA THR A 458 -4.48 4.97 12.97
C THR A 458 -5.50 5.22 14.06
N ARG A 459 -6.53 4.37 14.17
CA ARG A 459 -7.51 4.41 15.27
C ARG A 459 -7.60 3.04 15.91
N VAL A 460 -7.75 3.00 17.23
CA VAL A 460 -7.80 1.76 18.00
C VAL A 460 -9.14 1.68 18.73
N SER A 461 -9.82 0.54 18.67
CA SER A 461 -11.04 0.29 19.43
C SER A 461 -10.80 0.42 20.94
N ALA A 462 -11.84 0.70 21.73
CA ALA A 462 -11.75 0.78 23.19
C ALA A 462 -11.12 -0.47 23.84
N CYS A 463 -11.36 -1.67 23.29
CA CYS A 463 -10.77 -2.92 23.77
C CYS A 463 -9.34 -3.19 23.26
N GLY A 464 -8.75 -2.32 22.45
CA GLY A 464 -7.40 -2.48 21.89
C GLY A 464 -7.26 -3.53 20.77
N MET A 465 -8.31 -4.28 20.43
CA MET A 465 -8.21 -5.47 19.55
C MET A 465 -8.51 -5.20 18.07
N PHE A 466 -9.02 -4.02 17.73
CA PHE A 466 -9.25 -3.59 16.35
C PHE A 466 -8.43 -2.34 16.06
N ILE A 467 -7.57 -2.43 15.05
CA ILE A 467 -6.72 -1.33 14.61
C ILE A 467 -7.13 -0.94 13.20
N THR A 468 -7.57 0.29 13.04
CA THR A 468 -8.01 0.88 11.77
C THR A 468 -6.90 1.75 11.19
N TYR A 469 -6.62 1.61 9.89
CA TYR A 469 -5.79 2.53 9.12
C TYR A 469 -6.49 2.82 7.79
N GLY A 470 -6.80 4.10 7.54
CA GLY A 470 -7.66 4.49 6.42
C GLY A 470 -9.04 3.81 6.49
N GLU A 471 -9.38 3.05 5.46
CA GLU A 471 -10.65 2.31 5.33
C GLU A 471 -10.57 0.87 5.89
N HIS A 472 -9.39 0.41 6.29
CA HIS A 472 -9.15 -0.98 6.66
C HIS A 472 -9.06 -1.16 8.16
N THR A 473 -9.75 -2.16 8.70
CA THR A 473 -9.71 -2.52 10.11
C THR A 473 -9.20 -3.94 10.29
N LEU A 474 -8.05 -4.09 10.95
CA LEU A 474 -7.50 -5.40 11.29
C LEU A 474 -7.94 -5.81 12.70
N SER A 475 -8.51 -7.01 12.81
CA SER A 475 -8.72 -7.68 14.09
C SER A 475 -7.43 -8.40 14.52
N VAL A 476 -6.82 -7.96 15.62
CA VAL A 476 -5.61 -8.58 16.19
C VAL A 476 -5.85 -10.06 16.54
N ALA A 477 -7.05 -10.42 17.00
CA ALA A 477 -7.38 -11.81 17.34
C ALA A 477 -7.35 -12.73 16.10
N LYS A 478 -8.11 -12.39 15.05
CA LYS A 478 -8.07 -13.07 13.75
C LYS A 478 -6.66 -13.14 13.17
N TRP A 479 -5.88 -12.06 13.24
CA TRP A 479 -4.50 -12.03 12.78
C TRP A 479 -3.61 -13.04 13.53
N ARG A 480 -3.70 -13.11 14.86
CA ARG A 480 -2.99 -14.13 15.66
C ARG A 480 -3.42 -15.55 15.28
N GLN A 481 -4.71 -15.79 15.09
CA GLN A 481 -5.24 -17.09 14.65
C GLN A 481 -4.72 -17.48 13.25
N ALA A 482 -4.68 -16.50 12.33
CA ALA A 482 -4.13 -16.68 10.99
C ALA A 482 -2.65 -17.08 11.02
N LEU A 483 -1.85 -16.45 11.88
CA LEU A 483 -0.44 -16.80 12.05
C LEU A 483 -0.23 -18.18 12.67
N ALA A 484 -1.04 -18.55 13.67
CA ALA A 484 -1.01 -19.90 14.24
C ALA A 484 -1.38 -20.96 13.18
N LYS A 485 -2.40 -20.69 12.37
CA LYS A 485 -2.79 -21.56 11.25
C LYS A 485 -1.67 -21.67 10.21
N LEU A 486 -1.05 -20.55 9.82
CA LEU A 486 0.08 -20.54 8.90
C LEU A 486 1.25 -21.38 9.42
N ALA A 487 1.57 -21.27 10.71
CA ALA A 487 2.62 -22.07 11.34
C ALA A 487 2.31 -23.57 11.32
N ASN A 488 1.05 -23.97 11.51
CA ASN A 488 0.63 -25.38 11.38
C ASN A 488 0.74 -25.85 9.92
N GLU A 489 0.27 -25.06 8.95
CA GLU A 489 0.40 -25.37 7.52
C GLU A 489 1.88 -25.54 7.11
N ILE A 490 2.79 -24.74 7.65
CA ILE A 490 4.24 -24.87 7.39
C ILE A 490 4.78 -26.19 7.96
N GLU A 491 4.35 -26.58 9.16
CA GLU A 491 4.80 -27.82 9.79
C GLU A 491 4.35 -29.05 8.99
N ASP A 492 3.09 -29.05 8.54
CA ASP A 492 2.54 -30.10 7.69
C ASP A 492 3.28 -30.18 6.34
N ASP A 493 3.50 -29.04 5.68
CA ASP A 493 4.20 -29.02 4.39
C ASP A 493 5.69 -29.41 4.52
N LEU A 494 6.37 -29.00 5.62
CA LEU A 494 7.74 -29.40 5.89
C LEU A 494 7.83 -30.92 6.12
N ALA A 495 6.86 -31.48 6.84
CA ALA A 495 6.76 -32.93 7.04
C ALA A 495 6.53 -33.65 5.70
N GLU A 496 5.65 -33.13 4.83
CA GLU A 496 5.44 -33.68 3.49
C GLU A 496 6.71 -33.62 2.63
N LEU A 497 7.42 -32.48 2.60
CA LEU A 497 8.69 -32.32 1.89
C LEU A 497 9.77 -33.27 2.43
N CYS A 498 9.72 -33.58 3.72
CA CYS A 498 10.61 -34.55 4.37
C CYS A 498 10.09 -36.01 4.26
N LEU A 499 9.04 -36.27 3.49
CA LEU A 499 8.42 -37.59 3.32
C LEU A 499 7.99 -38.23 4.65
N HIS A 500 7.64 -37.40 5.63
CA HIS A 500 7.36 -37.77 7.01
C HIS A 500 8.50 -38.58 7.69
N GLN A 501 9.74 -38.44 7.20
CA GLN A 501 10.92 -39.11 7.75
C GLN A 501 11.69 -38.20 8.71
N ASN A 502 12.33 -38.80 9.71
CA ASN A 502 13.20 -38.09 10.65
C ASN A 502 14.67 -38.21 10.22
N PHE A 503 15.26 -37.11 9.77
CA PHE A 503 16.66 -37.04 9.34
C PHE A 503 17.67 -36.81 10.50
N SER A 504 17.23 -37.02 11.75
CA SER A 504 18.02 -36.85 12.97
C SER A 504 18.65 -35.46 13.09
N LEU A 505 17.90 -34.42 12.70
CA LEU A 505 18.34 -33.04 12.76
C LEU A 505 18.64 -32.64 14.21
N LYS A 506 19.89 -32.31 14.50
CA LYS A 506 20.33 -31.81 15.81
C LYS A 506 21.31 -30.67 15.60
N VAL A 507 20.94 -29.49 16.08
CA VAL A 507 21.83 -28.32 16.11
C VAL A 507 22.30 -28.11 17.54
N PRO A 508 23.59 -28.34 17.85
CA PRO A 508 24.15 -28.10 19.18
C PRO A 508 24.03 -26.63 19.60
N LYS A 509 23.85 -26.38 20.91
CA LYS A 509 23.75 -25.02 21.46
C LYS A 509 25.01 -24.19 21.23
N ASP A 510 26.15 -24.85 21.21
CA ASP A 510 27.49 -24.30 21.06
C ASP A 510 27.95 -24.25 19.60
N THR A 511 27.03 -24.37 18.63
CA THR A 511 27.36 -24.23 17.21
C THR A 511 28.00 -22.88 16.96
N PRO A 512 29.29 -22.81 16.55
CA PRO A 512 29.98 -21.55 16.41
C PRO A 512 29.48 -20.79 15.18
N ASP A 513 29.14 -19.52 15.35
CA ASP A 513 28.88 -18.58 14.26
C ASP A 513 29.67 -17.28 14.46
N ASP A 514 30.61 -16.99 13.57
CA ASP A 514 31.36 -15.74 13.60
C ASP A 514 30.60 -14.66 12.81
N TRP A 515 29.89 -13.81 13.55
CA TRP A 515 29.08 -12.71 12.99
C TRP A 515 29.92 -11.67 12.22
N GLY A 516 31.24 -11.61 12.48
CA GLY A 516 32.19 -10.73 11.79
C GLY A 516 32.76 -11.32 10.50
N ASN A 517 32.61 -12.63 10.28
CA ASN A 517 33.14 -13.29 9.10
C ASN A 517 32.38 -12.85 7.85
N ASP A 518 33.09 -12.25 6.90
CA ASP A 518 32.60 -11.77 5.60
C ASP A 518 33.09 -12.63 4.41
N THR A 519 33.81 -13.73 4.69
CA THR A 519 34.34 -14.64 3.66
C THR A 519 33.20 -15.19 2.82
N ARG A 520 33.30 -15.05 1.50
CA ARG A 520 32.27 -15.52 0.57
C ARG A 520 31.98 -17.01 0.76
N GLY A 521 30.70 -17.35 0.84
CA GLY A 521 30.21 -18.71 1.02
C GLY A 521 30.14 -19.20 2.47
N TYR A 522 30.68 -18.43 3.44
CA TYR A 522 30.59 -18.75 4.87
C TYR A 522 29.14 -18.66 5.37
N SER A 523 28.76 -19.62 6.22
CA SER A 523 27.47 -19.72 6.92
C SER A 523 27.63 -20.67 8.10
N TRP A 524 26.99 -20.39 9.24
CA TRP A 524 26.95 -21.32 10.37
C TRP A 524 26.33 -22.67 10.01
N THR A 525 25.44 -22.70 9.01
CA THR A 525 24.83 -23.94 8.49
C THR A 525 25.85 -24.92 7.90
N LYS A 526 27.11 -24.50 7.73
CA LYS A 526 28.23 -25.31 7.25
C LYS A 526 29.27 -25.62 8.33
N ASN A 527 29.14 -25.05 9.53
CA ASN A 527 30.13 -25.14 10.62
C ASN A 527 29.98 -26.41 11.47
N GLY A 528 29.26 -27.43 10.98
CA GLY A 528 29.05 -28.68 11.69
C GLY A 528 28.36 -29.75 10.85
N THR A 529 28.15 -30.91 11.47
CA THR A 529 27.36 -32.03 10.91
C THR A 529 26.06 -32.13 11.68
N PHE A 530 25.00 -31.51 11.15
CA PHE A 530 23.69 -31.39 11.82
C PHE A 530 22.71 -32.51 11.47
N THR A 531 22.99 -33.28 10.42
CA THR A 531 22.24 -34.45 9.98
C THR A 531 23.19 -35.63 9.82
N LYS A 532 22.68 -36.87 9.95
CA LYS A 532 23.50 -38.09 9.79
C LYS A 532 24.08 -38.21 8.38
N ASP A 533 23.30 -37.82 7.38
CA ASP A 533 23.69 -37.79 5.97
C ASP A 533 23.20 -36.48 5.34
N LYS A 534 24.14 -35.72 4.76
CA LYS A 534 23.84 -34.45 4.06
C LYS A 534 22.94 -34.64 2.85
N ARG A 535 22.87 -35.85 2.28
CA ARG A 535 22.00 -36.23 1.16
C ARG A 535 20.89 -37.20 1.55
N GLY A 536 20.64 -37.38 2.85
CA GLY A 536 19.63 -38.31 3.34
C GLY A 536 18.24 -38.09 2.72
N LEU A 537 17.82 -36.83 2.57
CA LEU A 537 16.55 -36.50 1.92
C LEU A 537 16.55 -36.87 0.43
N LEU A 538 17.61 -36.56 -0.32
CA LEU A 538 17.71 -36.95 -1.73
C LEU A 538 17.69 -38.49 -1.90
N ALA A 539 18.37 -39.21 -1.00
CA ALA A 539 18.34 -40.68 -1.00
C ALA A 539 16.93 -41.22 -0.74
N ALA A 540 16.21 -40.67 0.26
CA ALA A 540 14.83 -41.04 0.55
C ALA A 540 13.89 -40.73 -0.64
N MET A 541 14.07 -39.57 -1.26
CA MET A 541 13.34 -39.14 -2.44
C MET A 541 13.57 -40.07 -3.64
N LEU A 542 14.81 -40.46 -3.93
CA LEU A 542 15.14 -41.42 -4.99
C LEU A 542 14.63 -42.83 -4.69
N ALA A 543 14.53 -43.21 -3.42
CA ALA A 543 13.99 -44.48 -2.98
C ALA A 543 12.46 -44.55 -3.00
N THR A 544 11.76 -43.42 -3.18
CA THR A 544 10.29 -43.32 -3.17
C THR A 544 9.75 -43.39 -4.60
N PRO A 545 9.18 -44.53 -5.06
CA PRO A 545 8.81 -44.73 -6.46
C PRO A 545 7.74 -43.75 -6.96
N GLU A 546 6.87 -43.27 -6.08
CA GLU A 546 5.75 -42.37 -6.39
C GLU A 546 6.24 -41.01 -6.89
N LEU A 547 7.41 -40.56 -6.43
CA LEU A 547 7.98 -39.26 -6.83
C LEU A 547 8.54 -39.29 -8.26
N ARG A 548 8.93 -40.46 -8.77
CA ARG A 548 9.46 -40.66 -10.13
C ARG A 548 10.56 -39.67 -10.52
N LEU A 549 11.44 -39.33 -9.57
CA LEU A 549 12.44 -38.27 -9.71
C LEU A 549 13.54 -38.57 -10.73
N ALA A 550 13.87 -39.85 -10.89
CA ALA A 550 14.86 -40.29 -11.86
C ALA A 550 14.56 -41.72 -12.30
N LYS A 551 15.12 -42.10 -13.43
CA LYS A 551 15.16 -43.48 -13.92
C LYS A 551 16.57 -43.84 -14.34
N VAL A 552 16.86 -45.14 -14.41
CA VAL A 552 18.10 -45.64 -15.00
C VAL A 552 17.87 -45.83 -16.50
N GLU A 553 18.68 -45.18 -17.32
CA GLU A 553 18.68 -45.31 -18.79
C GLU A 553 20.13 -45.60 -19.20
N ASP A 554 20.37 -46.74 -19.83
CA ASP A 554 21.70 -47.21 -20.26
C ASP A 554 22.77 -47.24 -19.14
N GLY A 555 22.37 -47.62 -17.93
CA GLY A 555 23.26 -47.64 -16.76
C GLY A 555 23.58 -46.25 -16.16
N HIS A 556 23.01 -45.19 -16.73
CA HIS A 556 23.15 -43.83 -16.24
C HIS A 556 21.86 -43.34 -15.55
N LEU A 557 22.03 -42.52 -14.52
CA LEU A 557 20.93 -41.85 -13.86
C LEU A 557 20.41 -40.72 -14.75
N LYS A 558 19.14 -40.79 -15.15
CA LYS A 558 18.46 -39.74 -15.90
C LYS A 558 17.34 -39.15 -15.06
N PHE A 559 17.48 -37.88 -14.71
CA PHE A 559 16.49 -37.15 -13.94
C PHE A 559 15.23 -36.86 -14.74
N ASN A 560 14.08 -36.92 -14.07
CA ASN A 560 12.81 -36.46 -14.59
C ASN A 560 12.61 -34.99 -14.21
N HIS A 561 12.82 -34.11 -15.19
CA HIS A 561 12.75 -32.66 -14.96
C HIS A 561 11.37 -32.20 -14.47
N ALA A 562 10.28 -32.85 -14.89
CA ALA A 562 8.93 -32.49 -14.45
C ALA A 562 8.72 -32.82 -12.95
N SER A 563 9.12 -34.02 -12.51
CA SER A 563 9.03 -34.40 -11.09
C SER A 563 9.92 -33.52 -10.20
N ILE A 564 11.10 -33.14 -10.68
CA ILE A 564 11.97 -32.19 -9.96
C ILE A 564 11.29 -30.83 -9.86
N TRP A 565 10.69 -30.37 -10.96
CA TRP A 565 9.99 -29.10 -11.00
C TRP A 565 8.83 -29.04 -10.00
N ASP A 566 8.05 -30.12 -9.90
CA ASP A 566 6.97 -30.24 -8.93
C ASP A 566 7.48 -30.15 -7.48
N PHE A 567 8.62 -30.81 -7.18
CA PHE A 567 9.26 -30.69 -5.87
C PHE A 567 9.72 -29.26 -5.58
N ILE A 568 10.38 -28.59 -6.54
CA ILE A 568 10.80 -27.18 -6.40
C ILE A 568 9.58 -26.28 -6.15
N HIS A 569 8.45 -26.52 -6.81
CA HIS A 569 7.22 -25.74 -6.58
C HIS A 569 6.66 -25.92 -5.17
N LYS A 570 6.76 -27.14 -4.61
CA LYS A 570 6.40 -27.38 -3.20
C LYS A 570 7.35 -26.63 -2.27
N CYS A 571 8.66 -26.66 -2.53
CA CYS A 571 9.62 -25.87 -1.77
C CYS A 571 9.36 -24.37 -1.85
N ASP A 572 9.02 -23.85 -3.04
CA ASP A 572 8.68 -22.44 -3.24
C ASP A 572 7.46 -22.04 -2.39
N ALA A 573 6.42 -22.87 -2.34
CA ALA A 573 5.23 -22.64 -1.54
C ALA A 573 5.54 -22.61 -0.03
N VAL A 574 6.35 -23.55 0.45
CA VAL A 574 6.78 -23.59 1.87
C VAL A 574 7.67 -22.40 2.20
N ASN A 575 8.61 -22.06 1.31
CA ASN A 575 9.52 -20.94 1.51
C ASN A 575 8.75 -19.61 1.54
N GLU A 576 7.71 -19.44 0.73
CA GLU A 576 6.80 -18.29 0.78
C GLU A 576 6.05 -18.21 2.11
N LYS A 577 5.50 -19.33 2.61
CA LYS A 577 4.83 -19.38 3.91
C LYS A 577 5.80 -19.06 5.06
N ILE A 578 7.00 -19.62 5.06
CA ILE A 578 8.05 -19.33 6.06
C ILE A 578 8.47 -17.85 5.97
N ALA A 579 8.61 -17.29 4.76
CA ALA A 579 8.91 -15.88 4.57
C ALA A 579 7.81 -14.98 5.16
N LEU A 580 6.53 -15.31 4.91
CA LEU A 580 5.39 -14.60 5.50
C LEU A 580 5.40 -14.67 7.03
N LEU A 581 5.54 -15.88 7.59
CA LEU A 581 5.60 -16.09 9.03
C LEU A 581 6.74 -15.26 9.63
N THR A 582 7.95 -15.38 9.08
CA THR A 582 9.13 -14.61 9.50
C THR A 582 8.86 -13.11 9.47
N PHE A 583 8.27 -12.60 8.38
CA PHE A 583 7.96 -11.19 8.21
C PHE A 583 7.01 -10.67 9.29
N PHE A 584 6.05 -11.48 9.73
CA PHE A 584 5.04 -11.09 10.72
C PHE A 584 5.48 -11.30 12.18
N THR A 585 6.30 -12.32 12.45
CA THR A 585 6.52 -12.79 13.83
C THR A 585 7.90 -12.45 14.41
N ALA A 586 8.94 -12.24 13.58
CA ALA A 586 10.31 -12.09 14.10
C ALA A 586 10.48 -10.79 14.91
N GLY A 587 9.80 -9.71 14.51
CA GLY A 587 9.85 -8.42 15.19
C GLY A 587 9.05 -7.36 14.43
N GLN A 588 9.38 -6.09 14.64
CA GLN A 588 8.84 -5.02 13.81
C GLN A 588 9.22 -5.20 12.34
N THR A 589 8.25 -4.99 11.45
CA THR A 589 8.39 -5.37 10.05
C THR A 589 9.27 -4.39 9.27
N PRO A 590 10.40 -4.81 8.68
CA PRO A 590 11.18 -3.96 7.79
C PRO A 590 10.44 -3.65 6.48
N ARG A 591 11.02 -2.82 5.62
CA ARG A 591 10.48 -2.67 4.26
C ARG A 591 10.66 -3.98 3.51
N VAL A 592 9.69 -4.36 2.68
CA VAL A 592 9.78 -5.59 1.87
C VAL A 592 11.08 -5.68 1.07
N SER A 593 11.52 -4.57 0.47
CA SER A 593 12.78 -4.54 -0.28
C SER A 593 14.02 -4.83 0.57
N GLU A 594 13.98 -4.49 1.86
CA GLU A 594 15.05 -4.77 2.83
C GLU A 594 14.94 -6.24 3.31
N PHE A 595 13.72 -6.73 3.55
CA PHE A 595 13.43 -8.10 3.98
C PHE A 595 13.86 -9.17 2.96
N ILE A 596 13.52 -8.96 1.68
CA ILE A 596 13.82 -9.94 0.63
C ILE A 596 15.33 -10.05 0.32
N GLU A 597 16.17 -9.17 0.89
CA GLU A 597 17.63 -9.20 0.76
C GLU A 597 18.30 -10.17 1.72
N HIS A 598 17.54 -10.85 2.60
CA HIS A 598 18.15 -11.77 3.55
C HIS A 598 18.89 -12.92 2.86
N LYS A 599 20.11 -13.16 3.36
CA LYS A 599 21.04 -14.19 2.93
C LYS A 599 21.44 -15.06 4.10
N TYR A 600 21.50 -16.36 3.85
CA TYR A 600 22.00 -17.30 4.84
C TYR A 600 23.49 -17.62 4.67
N ALA A 601 24.07 -17.34 3.51
CA ALA A 601 25.52 -17.41 3.30
C ALA A 601 26.08 -16.10 2.76
N ASN A 602 27.34 -15.82 3.09
CA ASN A 602 28.02 -14.61 2.64
C ASN A 602 28.15 -14.58 1.12
N SER A 603 27.92 -13.42 0.51
CA SER A 603 28.31 -13.16 -0.87
C SER A 603 28.96 -11.79 -1.00
N THR A 604 28.76 -11.05 -2.10
CA THR A 604 29.34 -9.71 -2.26
C THR A 604 28.95 -8.75 -1.12
N ARG A 605 27.79 -9.00 -0.50
CA ARG A 605 27.47 -8.45 0.83
C ARG A 605 27.42 -9.60 1.84
N PRO A 606 27.88 -9.37 3.08
CA PRO A 606 27.80 -10.36 4.16
C PRO A 606 26.37 -10.87 4.38
N ARG A 607 26.27 -12.07 4.94
CA ARG A 607 25.00 -12.70 5.30
C ARG A 607 24.26 -11.89 6.36
N THR A 608 22.98 -12.21 6.47
CA THR A 608 22.06 -11.58 7.42
C THR A 608 21.38 -12.58 8.34
N PHE A 609 21.52 -13.88 8.08
CA PHE A 609 21.09 -14.94 8.98
C PHE A 609 22.27 -15.34 9.85
N MET A 610 22.10 -15.23 11.14
CA MET A 610 23.13 -15.49 12.13
C MET A 610 22.56 -16.33 13.27
N ARG A 611 23.43 -17.01 14.01
CA ARG A 611 23.04 -17.81 15.17
C ARG A 611 23.80 -17.35 16.41
N ASP A 612 23.10 -17.31 17.53
CA ASP A 612 23.68 -17.12 18.86
C ASP A 612 22.98 -18.07 19.83
N GLY A 613 23.70 -19.09 20.31
CA GLY A 613 23.14 -20.17 21.11
C GLY A 613 22.05 -20.97 20.39
N ASP A 614 20.87 -21.02 20.99
CA ASP A 614 19.68 -21.70 20.47
C ASP A 614 18.83 -20.82 19.53
N ASP A 615 19.22 -19.56 19.35
CA ASP A 615 18.41 -18.54 18.71
C ASP A 615 18.98 -18.15 17.34
N ASP A 616 18.09 -18.07 16.36
CA ASP A 616 18.41 -17.50 15.05
C ASP A 616 18.11 -16.01 15.02
N TRP A 617 18.93 -15.26 14.29
CA TRP A 617 18.84 -13.82 14.14
C TRP A 617 18.85 -13.40 12.68
N LEU A 618 18.02 -12.40 12.37
CA LEU A 618 17.97 -11.73 11.09
C LEU A 618 18.47 -10.30 11.21
N ILE A 619 19.44 -9.93 10.38
CA ILE A 619 20.07 -8.60 10.39
C ILE A 619 19.65 -7.79 9.18
N ILE A 620 19.12 -6.59 9.38
CA ILE A 620 18.91 -5.64 8.28
C ILE A 620 20.17 -4.80 8.12
N ARG A 621 20.85 -4.99 6.99
CA ARG A 621 22.10 -4.27 6.66
C ARG A 621 21.93 -3.05 5.77
N ARG A 622 20.82 -3.00 5.01
CA ARG A 622 20.49 -1.94 4.07
C ARG A 622 19.27 -1.16 4.52
N THR A 623 19.36 0.18 4.49
CA THR A 623 18.20 1.06 4.68
C THR A 623 17.99 1.97 3.48
N LYS A 624 16.77 2.50 3.31
CA LYS A 624 16.45 3.49 2.25
C LYS A 624 17.41 4.70 2.23
N THR A 625 18.02 5.04 3.36
CA THR A 625 18.96 6.17 3.47
C THR A 625 20.42 5.79 3.31
N GLU A 626 20.76 4.50 3.13
CA GLU A 626 22.16 4.06 2.98
C GLU A 626 22.88 4.81 1.85
N SER A 627 22.24 4.96 0.68
CA SER A 627 22.82 5.73 -0.44
C SER A 627 22.91 7.24 -0.20
N ARG A 628 22.22 7.76 0.82
CA ARG A 628 22.26 9.18 1.23
C ARG A 628 23.21 9.43 2.40
N LYS A 629 23.44 8.43 3.24
CA LYS A 629 24.26 8.48 4.46
C LYS A 629 25.63 7.82 4.29
N GLU A 630 25.81 7.04 3.22
CA GLU A 630 27.01 6.25 2.90
C GLU A 630 27.50 5.36 4.05
N LYS A 631 26.55 4.85 4.87
CA LYS A 631 26.81 4.00 6.02
C LYS A 631 25.92 2.77 6.00
N GLU A 632 26.51 1.58 6.16
CA GLU A 632 25.77 0.34 6.38
C GLU A 632 25.03 0.38 7.73
N SER A 633 23.86 -0.23 7.78
CA SER A 633 23.07 -0.38 9.01
C SER A 633 23.30 -1.77 9.60
N PHE A 634 22.98 -1.97 10.88
CA PHE A 634 22.98 -3.29 11.50
C PHE A 634 21.84 -3.33 12.50
N SER A 635 20.68 -3.85 12.08
CA SER A 635 19.49 -3.93 12.92
C SER A 635 19.08 -5.38 13.13
N PRO A 636 19.40 -5.98 14.29
CA PRO A 636 19.10 -7.38 14.59
C PRO A 636 17.64 -7.60 14.99
N ILE A 637 17.08 -8.71 14.54
CA ILE A 637 15.74 -9.20 14.87
C ILE A 637 15.87 -10.68 15.24
N LYS A 638 15.38 -11.05 16.43
CA LYS A 638 15.47 -12.43 16.93
C LYS A 638 14.29 -13.25 16.41
N CYS A 639 14.53 -14.48 15.98
CA CYS A 639 13.48 -15.42 15.59
C CYS A 639 12.95 -16.18 16.81
N TYR A 640 11.63 -16.40 16.87
CA TYR A 640 11.04 -17.21 17.94
C TYR A 640 11.25 -18.71 17.68
N ARG A 641 11.20 -19.51 18.76
CA ARG A 641 11.68 -20.91 18.74
C ARG A 641 11.08 -21.82 17.67
N ARG A 642 9.76 -21.74 17.41
CA ARG A 642 9.11 -22.59 16.40
C ARG A 642 9.58 -22.22 14.99
N LEU A 643 9.75 -20.93 14.72
CA LEU A 643 10.29 -20.45 13.45
C LEU A 643 11.76 -20.85 13.27
N THR A 644 12.59 -20.79 14.31
CA THR A 644 13.95 -21.36 14.27
C THR A 644 13.93 -22.82 13.86
N GLY A 645 13.01 -23.64 14.39
CA GLY A 645 12.87 -25.04 13.95
C GLY A 645 12.51 -25.19 12.47
N PHE A 646 11.65 -24.32 11.94
CA PHE A 646 11.32 -24.30 10.51
C PHE A 646 12.50 -23.88 9.64
N LEU A 647 13.25 -22.85 10.04
CA LEU A 647 14.44 -22.37 9.33
C LEU A 647 15.58 -23.40 9.38
N ASP A 648 15.79 -24.05 10.53
CA ASP A 648 16.74 -25.15 10.69
C ASP A 648 16.41 -26.30 9.72
N THR A 649 15.15 -26.73 9.67
CA THR A 649 14.69 -27.80 8.75
C THR A 649 14.88 -27.39 7.29
N LEU A 650 14.48 -26.16 6.94
CA LEU A 650 14.62 -25.62 5.60
C LEU A 650 16.09 -25.59 5.17
N PHE A 651 16.99 -24.98 5.95
CA PHE A 651 18.37 -24.75 5.51
C PHE A 651 19.31 -25.94 5.71
N LEU A 652 19.01 -26.86 6.62
CA LEU A 652 19.88 -28.00 6.93
C LEU A 652 19.43 -29.30 6.26
N VAL A 653 18.15 -29.45 5.91
CA VAL A 653 17.61 -30.67 5.29
C VAL A 653 17.15 -30.43 3.86
N ILE A 654 16.28 -29.43 3.63
CA ILE A 654 15.59 -29.26 2.35
C ILE A 654 16.45 -28.48 1.33
N ARG A 655 16.95 -27.31 1.70
CA ARG A 655 17.70 -26.38 0.83
C ARG A 655 18.94 -27.02 0.18
N PRO A 656 19.73 -27.89 0.86
CA PRO A 656 20.85 -28.57 0.21
C PRO A 656 20.39 -29.41 -1.00
N VAL A 657 19.31 -30.18 -0.86
CA VAL A 657 18.74 -31.01 -1.93
C VAL A 657 18.09 -30.12 -3.00
N GLU A 658 17.30 -29.13 -2.58
CA GLU A 658 16.66 -28.17 -3.48
C GLU A 658 17.68 -27.47 -4.38
N ALA A 659 18.81 -27.01 -3.82
CA ALA A 659 19.87 -26.37 -4.60
C ALA A 659 20.49 -27.34 -5.62
N GLU A 660 20.81 -28.59 -5.23
CA GLU A 660 21.33 -29.60 -6.16
C GLU A 660 20.35 -29.87 -7.32
N LEU A 661 19.05 -29.95 -7.04
CA LEU A 661 17.99 -30.14 -8.05
C LEU A 661 17.78 -28.90 -8.94
N VAL A 662 17.92 -27.70 -8.39
CA VAL A 662 17.92 -26.44 -9.17
C VAL A 662 19.13 -26.39 -10.10
N LYS A 663 20.30 -26.86 -9.67
CA LYS A 663 21.48 -26.96 -10.54
C LYS A 663 21.20 -27.80 -11.78
N ILE A 664 20.51 -28.93 -11.60
CA ILE A 664 20.16 -29.85 -12.69
C ILE A 664 19.17 -29.21 -13.68
N THR A 665 18.17 -28.48 -13.17
CA THR A 665 17.07 -27.96 -13.99
C THR A 665 17.33 -26.57 -14.58
N HIS A 666 18.09 -25.72 -13.89
CA HIS A 666 18.29 -24.30 -14.24
C HIS A 666 19.76 -23.92 -14.47
N GLY A 667 20.71 -24.74 -14.03
CA GLY A 667 22.15 -24.49 -14.18
C GLY A 667 22.82 -23.82 -12.98
N GLU A 668 24.11 -23.53 -13.15
CA GLU A 668 25.00 -23.13 -12.04
C GLU A 668 24.69 -21.76 -11.45
N LYS A 669 24.22 -20.81 -12.28
CA LYS A 669 23.91 -19.46 -11.83
C LYS A 669 22.80 -19.47 -10.77
N GLN A 670 21.74 -20.23 -11.02
CA GLN A 670 20.60 -20.37 -10.12
C GLN A 670 20.95 -21.20 -8.88
N TYR A 671 21.80 -22.22 -9.04
CA TYR A 671 22.39 -22.94 -7.90
C TYR A 671 23.06 -21.97 -6.90
N HIS A 672 23.87 -21.02 -7.37
CA HIS A 672 24.49 -20.03 -6.50
C HIS A 672 23.48 -19.11 -5.80
N VAL A 673 22.37 -18.76 -6.47
CA VAL A 673 21.29 -18.00 -5.82
C VAL A 673 20.71 -18.78 -4.64
N TYR A 674 20.44 -20.07 -4.83
CA TYR A 674 19.89 -20.94 -3.77
C TYR A 674 20.89 -21.21 -2.64
N GLN A 675 22.19 -21.14 -2.93
CA GLN A 675 23.27 -21.26 -1.94
C GLN A 675 23.51 -20.01 -1.09
N GLU A 676 23.03 -18.84 -1.54
CA GLU A 676 23.30 -17.55 -0.90
C GLU A 676 22.05 -16.94 -0.23
N TYR A 677 20.90 -16.95 -0.93
CA TYR A 677 19.69 -16.22 -0.52
C TYR A 677 18.69 -17.10 0.24
N MET A 678 18.03 -16.53 1.24
CA MET A 678 16.97 -17.22 1.99
C MET A 678 15.71 -17.37 1.13
N TRP A 679 15.25 -16.25 0.57
CA TRP A 679 13.97 -16.16 -0.13
C TRP A 679 14.14 -16.35 -1.64
N THR A 680 13.78 -17.53 -2.11
CA THR A 680 13.84 -17.99 -3.48
C THR A 680 12.46 -18.45 -3.94
N MET A 681 12.21 -18.31 -5.23
CA MET A 681 10.98 -18.74 -5.90
C MET A 681 11.27 -18.97 -7.39
N ALA A 682 10.81 -20.09 -7.95
CA ALA A 682 10.89 -20.42 -9.36
C ALA A 682 12.33 -20.30 -9.93
N GLY A 683 13.30 -20.89 -9.23
CA GLY A 683 14.71 -20.89 -9.64
C GLY A 683 15.42 -19.55 -9.49
N ASN A 684 14.77 -18.52 -8.95
CA ASN A 684 15.34 -17.18 -8.78
C ASN A 684 15.15 -16.66 -7.35
N ARG A 685 15.74 -15.50 -7.07
CA ARG A 685 15.47 -14.77 -5.82
C ARG A 685 14.05 -14.20 -5.86
N MET A 686 13.32 -14.31 -4.75
CA MET A 686 12.00 -13.69 -4.61
C MET A 686 12.10 -12.16 -4.79
N THR A 687 11.20 -11.62 -5.61
CA THR A 687 11.10 -10.18 -5.89
C THR A 687 10.25 -9.45 -4.85
N PRO A 688 10.43 -8.13 -4.66
CA PRO A 688 9.58 -7.36 -3.75
C PRO A 688 8.10 -7.43 -4.14
N GLU A 689 7.79 -7.45 -5.43
CA GLU A 689 6.43 -7.51 -5.97
C GLU A 689 5.74 -8.83 -5.61
N GLN A 690 6.45 -9.96 -5.70
CA GLN A 690 5.95 -11.25 -5.23
C GLN A 690 5.61 -11.20 -3.74
N MET A 691 6.54 -10.77 -2.89
CA MET A 691 6.29 -10.69 -1.44
C MET A 691 5.16 -9.73 -1.07
N ARG A 692 5.03 -8.58 -1.75
CA ARG A 692 3.88 -7.66 -1.54
C ARG A 692 2.55 -8.33 -1.88
N LYS A 693 2.52 -9.14 -2.95
CA LYS A 693 1.35 -9.91 -3.34
C LYS A 693 1.03 -10.97 -2.29
N SER A 694 2.02 -11.71 -1.80
CA SER A 694 1.87 -12.72 -0.75
C SER A 694 1.27 -12.14 0.53
N ILE A 695 1.76 -10.97 0.97
CA ILE A 695 1.24 -10.28 2.18
C ILE A 695 -0.24 -9.87 2.00
N LEU A 696 -0.58 -9.27 0.85
CA LEU A 696 -1.96 -8.89 0.55
C LEU A 696 -2.89 -10.12 0.50
N GLN A 697 -2.44 -11.20 -0.15
CA GLN A 697 -3.18 -12.45 -0.24
C GLN A 697 -3.37 -13.10 1.14
N PHE A 698 -2.34 -13.09 1.98
CA PHE A 698 -2.44 -13.58 3.36
C PHE A 698 -3.50 -12.81 4.15
N ASN A 699 -3.42 -11.48 4.17
CA ASN A 699 -4.37 -10.64 4.92
C ASN A 699 -5.80 -10.81 4.39
N THR A 700 -5.96 -10.89 3.07
CA THR A 700 -7.29 -11.07 2.45
C THR A 700 -7.88 -12.44 2.77
N LYS A 701 -7.08 -13.51 2.65
CA LYS A 701 -7.54 -14.89 2.80
C LYS A 701 -7.73 -15.31 4.26
N TYR A 702 -6.82 -14.89 5.15
CA TYR A 702 -6.79 -15.38 6.53
C TYR A 702 -7.27 -14.35 7.56
N CYS A 703 -7.25 -13.06 7.23
CA CYS A 703 -7.67 -11.99 8.14
C CYS A 703 -8.94 -11.26 7.67
N ASP A 704 -9.53 -11.67 6.54
CA ASP A 704 -10.70 -11.05 5.90
C ASP A 704 -10.54 -9.55 5.62
N VAL A 705 -9.31 -9.11 5.30
CA VAL A 705 -9.04 -7.68 5.07
C VAL A 705 -7.96 -7.46 4.00
N ALA A 706 -8.24 -6.58 3.04
CA ALA A 706 -7.36 -6.29 1.90
C ALA A 706 -6.24 -5.30 2.26
N ILE A 707 -5.38 -5.65 3.22
CA ILE A 707 -4.30 -4.79 3.72
C ILE A 707 -2.99 -5.08 2.99
N GLY A 708 -2.43 -4.05 2.36
CA GLY A 708 -1.12 -4.09 1.73
C GLY A 708 0.04 -3.83 2.70
N THR A 709 1.27 -3.87 2.19
CA THR A 709 2.49 -3.78 3.02
C THR A 709 2.71 -2.42 3.67
N LYS A 710 2.25 -1.34 3.02
CA LYS A 710 2.30 0.02 3.59
C LYS A 710 1.38 0.14 4.79
N ASP A 711 0.15 -0.34 4.63
CA ASP A 711 -0.93 -0.22 5.61
C ASP A 711 -0.62 -1.11 6.82
N TYR A 712 -0.21 -2.35 6.56
CA TYR A 712 0.19 -3.31 7.58
C TYR A 712 1.31 -2.76 8.47
N ARG A 713 2.31 -2.10 7.88
CA ARG A 713 3.41 -1.52 8.64
C ARG A 713 2.96 -0.39 9.58
N GLN A 714 1.96 0.42 9.19
CA GLN A 714 1.39 1.44 10.08
C GLN A 714 0.62 0.80 11.23
N ILE A 715 -0.11 -0.28 10.94
CA ILE A 715 -0.81 -1.08 11.94
C ILE A 715 0.17 -1.72 12.93
N CYS A 716 1.32 -2.24 12.48
CA CYS A 716 2.36 -2.78 13.36
C CYS A 716 2.92 -1.76 14.35
N VAL A 717 3.11 -0.50 13.91
CA VAL A 717 3.55 0.59 14.80
C VAL A 717 2.48 0.86 15.86
N GLU A 718 1.21 0.84 15.47
CA GLU A 718 0.10 1.02 16.40
C GLU A 718 -0.07 -0.18 17.36
N MET A 719 0.21 -1.40 16.91
CA MET A 719 0.26 -2.59 17.77
C MET A 719 1.31 -2.45 18.86
N VAL A 720 2.51 -1.94 18.54
CA VAL A 720 3.54 -1.67 19.56
C VAL A 720 3.02 -0.67 20.57
N ARG A 721 2.44 0.46 20.14
CA ARG A 721 1.90 1.48 21.05
C ARG A 721 0.79 0.93 21.94
N THR A 722 -0.11 0.13 21.38
CA THR A 722 -1.31 -0.38 22.05
C THR A 722 -0.99 -1.50 23.04
N PHE A 723 -0.11 -2.43 22.67
CA PHE A 723 0.14 -3.64 23.46
C PHE A 723 1.42 -3.56 24.27
N ILE A 724 2.48 -2.96 23.73
CA ILE A 724 3.83 -2.99 24.30
C ILE A 724 4.14 -1.67 25.04
N GLY A 725 3.88 -0.51 24.41
CA GLY A 725 4.19 0.83 24.94
C GLY A 725 5.58 1.34 24.52
N SER A 726 5.87 2.63 24.74
CA SER A 726 7.12 3.30 24.35
C SER A 726 8.31 2.94 25.25
N GLU A 727 8.82 1.70 25.13
CA GLU A 727 9.92 1.05 25.90
C GLU A 727 9.50 0.05 27.02
N PHE A 728 8.24 -0.40 27.06
CA PHE A 728 7.78 -1.55 27.89
C PHE A 728 8.25 -1.52 29.36
N GLU A 729 8.06 -0.47 30.15
CA GLU A 729 8.27 -0.57 31.61
C GLU A 729 9.69 -1.09 32.02
N MET A 730 10.66 -1.02 31.10
CA MET A 730 12.06 -1.29 31.35
C MET A 730 12.66 0.02 31.83
N LYS A 731 13.13 0.04 33.07
CA LYS A 731 13.86 1.19 33.63
C LYS A 731 15.16 1.42 32.82
N ALA A 732 15.15 2.24 31.75
CA ALA A 732 16.25 3.11 31.29
C ALA A 732 16.13 3.62 29.83
N GLU A 733 16.13 4.97 29.70
CA GLU A 733 16.73 5.90 28.71
C GLU A 733 16.72 5.69 27.16
N GLU A 734 16.27 6.77 26.49
CA GLU A 734 16.69 7.43 25.23
C GLU A 734 16.72 6.67 23.88
N LEU A 735 16.50 5.35 23.80
CA LEU A 735 16.65 4.60 22.53
C LEU A 735 15.46 3.66 22.20
N ASP A 736 14.53 4.14 21.36
CA ASP A 736 13.37 3.38 20.87
C ASP A 736 13.80 2.23 19.94
N THR A 737 14.05 1.07 20.55
CA THR A 737 14.55 -0.14 19.87
C THR A 737 13.55 -0.68 18.83
N PHE A 738 12.24 -0.48 19.02
CA PHE A 738 11.22 -0.87 18.04
C PHE A 738 11.24 0.05 16.81
N ALA A 739 11.44 1.35 17.00
CA ALA A 739 11.68 2.28 15.90
C ALA A 739 12.96 1.90 15.12
N ALA A 740 14.02 1.47 15.82
CA ALA A 740 15.24 0.98 15.18
C ALA A 740 15.02 -0.31 14.37
N GLN A 741 14.29 -1.30 14.90
CA GLN A 741 13.91 -2.52 14.15
C GLN A 741 13.06 -2.18 12.92
N ALA A 742 12.20 -1.17 13.04
CA ALA A 742 11.43 -0.66 11.91
C ALA A 742 12.28 0.19 10.94
N ASN A 743 13.55 0.51 11.20
CA ASN A 743 14.35 1.46 10.40
C ASN A 743 13.77 2.89 10.35
N HIS A 744 13.26 3.39 11.48
CA HIS A 744 13.01 4.81 11.71
C HIS A 744 14.27 5.48 12.30
N THR A 745 14.54 6.73 11.95
CA THR A 745 15.76 7.44 12.39
C THR A 745 15.68 7.82 13.86
N LEU A 746 16.68 7.37 14.63
CA LEU A 746 16.92 7.79 16.01
C LEU A 746 18.03 8.83 16.07
N GLY A 747 17.82 9.86 16.88
CA GLY A 747 18.82 10.89 17.18
C GLY A 747 20.08 10.27 17.80
N MET A 748 21.22 10.81 17.40
CA MET A 748 22.55 10.33 17.80
C MET A 748 22.90 10.82 19.22
N THR A 749 22.99 9.93 20.21
CA THR A 749 23.60 10.28 21.51
C THR A 749 24.49 9.21 22.14
N TYR A 750 24.30 7.89 21.96
CA TYR A 750 25.13 6.87 22.63
C TYR A 750 26.40 6.39 21.88
N LEU A 751 26.75 7.03 20.77
CA LEU A 751 27.74 6.54 19.79
C LEU A 751 29.23 6.66 20.22
N ARG A 752 29.57 6.76 21.51
CA ARG A 752 30.95 7.07 21.93
C ARG A 752 31.61 6.28 23.06
N TYR A 753 31.03 5.21 23.60
CA TYR A 753 31.75 4.39 24.58
C TYR A 753 31.60 2.89 24.34
N ALA A 754 32.74 2.16 24.40
CA ALA A 754 32.93 0.71 24.20
C ALA A 754 32.86 0.18 22.75
N ALA A 755 33.78 0.62 21.89
CA ALA A 755 34.06 -0.05 20.63
C ALA A 755 34.90 -1.33 20.89
N GLU A 756 34.38 -2.50 20.50
CA GLU A 756 35.16 -3.74 20.44
C GLU A 756 36.13 -3.69 19.25
N GLU A 757 37.36 -4.17 19.45
CA GLU A 757 38.45 -4.08 18.49
C GLU A 757 38.10 -4.83 17.19
N GLY A 758 37.99 -4.09 16.07
CA GLY A 758 37.84 -4.65 14.71
C GLY A 758 36.44 -4.66 14.08
N LYS A 759 35.41 -4.01 14.64
CA LYS A 759 34.04 -4.02 14.06
C LYS A 759 33.45 -2.63 13.76
N LEU A 760 32.56 -2.60 12.76
CA LEU A 760 31.77 -1.46 12.28
C LEU A 760 31.17 -0.65 13.45
N PRO A 761 31.09 0.69 13.35
CA PRO A 761 30.72 1.54 14.47
C PRO A 761 29.22 1.37 14.79
N SER A 762 28.87 0.67 15.89
CA SER A 762 27.70 0.95 16.78
C SER A 762 27.03 -0.25 17.51
N MET A 763 27.37 -1.53 17.26
CA MET A 763 26.62 -2.66 17.84
C MET A 763 27.40 -3.39 18.96
N SER A 764 27.02 -3.17 20.22
CA SER A 764 27.56 -3.89 21.39
C SER A 764 26.69 -5.11 21.77
N SER A 765 27.25 -6.04 22.54
CA SER A 765 26.51 -7.19 23.08
C SER A 765 25.27 -6.77 23.91
N ASP A 766 25.38 -5.71 24.71
CA ASP A 766 24.25 -5.16 25.45
C ASP A 766 23.14 -4.66 24.54
N LEU A 767 23.50 -4.00 23.43
CA LEU A 767 22.53 -3.51 22.46
C LEU A 767 21.85 -4.68 21.72
N LEU A 768 22.58 -5.73 21.38
CA LEU A 768 22.02 -6.95 20.79
C LEU A 768 21.00 -7.61 21.72
N LEU A 769 21.31 -7.75 23.00
CA LEU A 769 20.37 -8.28 24.01
C LEU A 769 19.11 -7.42 24.16
N ARG A 770 19.23 -6.08 24.01
CA ARG A 770 18.05 -5.19 23.98
C ARG A 770 17.15 -5.49 22.78
N PHE A 771 17.72 -5.67 21.58
CA PHE A 771 16.96 -6.10 20.40
C PHE A 771 16.31 -7.48 20.59
N GLY A 772 16.99 -8.39 21.29
CA GLY A 772 16.44 -9.69 21.67
C GLY A 772 15.20 -9.56 22.54
N ARG A 773 15.28 -8.77 23.62
CA ARG A 773 14.12 -8.51 24.51
C ARG A 773 12.95 -7.83 23.79
N ALA A 774 13.23 -6.89 22.89
CA ALA A 774 12.20 -6.26 22.08
C ALA A 774 11.49 -7.28 21.17
N SER A 775 12.26 -8.18 20.54
CA SER A 775 11.72 -9.27 19.73
C SER A 775 10.88 -10.23 20.58
N GLU A 776 11.32 -10.59 21.78
CA GLU A 776 10.57 -11.45 22.71
C GLU A 776 9.25 -10.82 23.18
N ALA A 777 9.22 -9.51 23.44
CA ALA A 777 8.00 -8.78 23.74
C ALA A 777 7.05 -8.76 22.53
N TRP A 778 7.59 -8.65 21.32
CA TRP A 778 6.82 -8.82 20.09
C TRP A 778 6.22 -10.23 20.00
N TRP A 779 6.99 -11.28 20.28
CA TRP A 779 6.48 -12.66 20.27
C TRP A 779 5.33 -12.87 21.25
N GLU A 780 5.41 -12.27 22.44
CA GLU A 780 4.32 -12.30 23.41
C GLU A 780 3.07 -11.61 22.89
N HIS A 781 3.22 -10.46 22.22
CA HIS A 781 2.11 -9.81 21.53
C HIS A 781 1.54 -10.68 20.40
N VAL A 782 2.38 -11.31 19.59
CA VAL A 782 1.91 -12.16 18.48
C VAL A 782 1.29 -13.48 18.99
N GLY A 783 1.59 -13.88 20.23
CA GLY A 783 1.16 -15.17 20.80
C GLY A 783 2.09 -16.33 20.44
N CYS A 784 3.36 -16.03 20.12
CA CYS A 784 4.39 -16.99 19.77
C CYS A 784 5.37 -17.30 20.91
N LYS A 785 5.30 -16.57 22.04
CA LYS A 785 6.18 -16.77 23.19
C LYS A 785 5.80 -18.05 23.95
N PRO A 786 6.72 -19.02 24.12
CA PRO A 786 6.42 -20.27 24.82
C PRO A 786 5.94 -20.06 26.26
N GLY A 787 4.92 -20.80 26.67
CA GLY A 787 4.40 -20.80 28.04
C GLY A 787 3.74 -19.49 28.50
N CYS A 788 3.56 -18.52 27.60
CA CYS A 788 2.97 -17.22 27.91
C CYS A 788 1.70 -16.99 27.08
N PRO A 789 0.57 -16.56 27.68
CA PRO A 789 -0.59 -16.15 26.91
C PRO A 789 -0.28 -14.89 26.08
N PRO A 790 -1.00 -14.64 24.96
CA PRO A 790 -0.80 -13.44 24.17
C PRO A 790 -1.02 -12.17 24.99
N LEU A 791 -0.17 -11.17 24.77
CA LEU A 791 -0.21 -9.94 25.54
C LEU A 791 -1.57 -9.22 25.41
N LEU A 792 -2.12 -8.81 26.55
CA LEU A 792 -3.28 -7.91 26.62
C LEU A 792 -2.87 -6.46 26.31
N PRO A 793 -3.80 -5.65 25.77
CA PRO A 793 -3.58 -4.21 25.59
C PRO A 793 -3.05 -3.56 26.87
N LEU A 794 -2.11 -2.61 26.71
CA LEU A 794 -1.41 -1.96 27.82
C LEU A 794 -2.37 -1.36 28.84
N ARG A 795 -3.43 -0.68 28.36
CA ARG A 795 -4.47 -0.10 29.21
C ARG A 795 -5.13 -1.14 30.11
N ILE A 796 -5.49 -2.30 29.58
CA ILE A 796 -6.12 -3.38 30.35
C ILE A 796 -5.13 -3.91 31.40
N ARG A 797 -3.84 -4.08 31.03
CA ARG A 797 -2.80 -4.51 31.97
C ARG A 797 -2.61 -3.50 33.11
N GLN A 798 -2.66 -2.20 32.83
CA GLN A 798 -2.57 -1.14 33.83
C GLN A 798 -3.79 -1.15 34.76
N GLU A 799 -5.00 -1.24 34.21
CA GLU A 799 -6.25 -1.34 34.99
C GLU A 799 -6.24 -2.55 35.94
N LEU A 800 -5.75 -3.71 35.48
CA LEU A 800 -5.60 -4.91 36.31
C LEU A 800 -4.57 -4.73 37.44
N ARG A 801 -3.45 -4.04 37.17
CA ARG A 801 -2.43 -3.75 38.19
C ARG A 801 -2.94 -2.77 39.24
N ASP A 802 -3.64 -1.73 38.82
CA ASP A 802 -4.23 -0.75 39.72
C ASP A 802 -5.31 -1.39 40.60
N ALA A 803 -6.12 -2.30 40.03
CA ALA A 803 -7.09 -3.09 40.79
C ALA A 803 -6.41 -4.01 41.81
N ALA A 804 -5.31 -4.69 41.43
CA ALA A 804 -4.54 -5.52 42.34
C ALA A 804 -3.89 -4.70 43.47
N ALA A 805 -3.31 -3.53 43.18
CA ALA A 805 -2.70 -2.65 44.18
C ALA A 805 -3.74 -2.11 45.19
N LYS A 806 -4.96 -1.83 44.73
CA LYS A 806 -6.08 -1.42 45.60
C LYS A 806 -6.62 -2.55 46.48
N GLN A 807 -6.50 -3.81 46.06
CA GLN A 807 -6.86 -4.95 46.92
C GLN A 807 -5.82 -5.21 48.01
N SER A 808 -4.53 -5.00 47.72
CA SER A 808 -3.43 -5.20 48.68
C SER A 808 -3.38 -4.17 49.83
N THR A 809 -4.05 -3.01 49.68
CA THR A 809 -4.06 -1.94 50.68
C THR A 809 -5.17 -2.07 51.73
N ASN A 810 -6.07 -3.06 51.61
CA ASN A 810 -7.17 -3.32 52.54
C ASN A 810 -6.88 -4.43 53.59
N ILE A 811 -5.62 -4.82 53.80
CA ILE A 811 -5.25 -5.73 54.90
C ILE A 811 -4.91 -4.89 56.15
N PRO A 812 -5.63 -5.03 57.27
CA PRO A 812 -5.36 -4.25 58.48
C PRO A 812 -3.97 -4.53 59.03
N HIS A 813 -3.23 -3.47 59.35
CA HIS A 813 -1.95 -3.51 60.04
C HIS A 813 -2.06 -4.24 61.39
N ALA A 814 -1.26 -5.28 61.56
CA ALA A 814 -0.91 -5.82 62.87
C ALA A 814 0.61 -5.74 63.07
N GLY A 815 1.05 -4.80 63.92
CA GLY A 815 2.22 -4.87 64.82
C GLY A 815 3.65 -4.97 64.23
N PRO A 816 4.67 -4.44 64.92
CA PRO A 816 5.99 -4.21 64.32
C PRO A 816 6.92 -5.43 64.31
N SER A 817 7.52 -5.64 63.14
CA SER A 817 8.84 -6.21 62.80
C SER A 817 9.57 -7.18 63.75
N LEU A 818 9.88 -8.39 63.24
CA LEU A 818 11.12 -9.19 63.42
C LEU A 818 11.24 -10.20 62.24
N PRO A 819 12.42 -10.82 61.99
CA PRO A 819 13.17 -10.68 60.73
C PRO A 819 12.78 -11.67 59.62
N SER A 820 13.17 -11.27 58.40
CA SER A 820 13.11 -11.96 57.11
C SER A 820 12.86 -13.48 57.14
N ALA A 821 11.64 -13.88 56.77
CA ALA A 821 11.34 -15.22 56.28
C ALA A 821 11.47 -15.28 54.75
N PRO A 822 11.71 -16.46 54.14
CA PRO A 822 12.03 -16.58 52.72
C PRO A 822 10.84 -16.22 51.84
N ALA A 823 11.13 -15.78 50.61
CA ALA A 823 10.16 -15.39 49.59
C ALA A 823 8.92 -16.28 49.56
N GLN A 824 7.75 -15.66 49.73
CA GLN A 824 6.45 -16.34 49.60
C GLN A 824 6.35 -16.99 48.22
N VAL A 825 6.21 -18.31 48.23
CA VAL A 825 5.79 -19.09 47.06
C VAL A 825 4.37 -18.62 46.71
N ILE A 826 4.21 -18.03 45.53
CA ILE A 826 2.90 -17.68 44.98
C ILE A 826 2.14 -18.98 44.74
N ASP A 827 1.11 -19.23 45.56
CA ASP A 827 0.20 -20.36 45.39
C ASP A 827 -0.61 -20.17 44.11
N THR A 828 -0.10 -20.77 43.04
CA THR A 828 -0.67 -20.71 41.69
C THR A 828 -2.06 -21.32 41.65
N GLN A 829 -2.36 -22.24 42.59
CA GLN A 829 -3.63 -22.92 42.68
C GLN A 829 -4.71 -22.03 43.29
N ALA A 830 -4.35 -21.21 44.29
CA ALA A 830 -5.23 -20.18 44.84
C ALA A 830 -5.59 -19.09 43.81
N ILE A 831 -4.62 -18.68 42.96
CA ILE A 831 -4.87 -17.73 41.87
C ILE A 831 -5.79 -18.32 40.81
N ILE A 832 -5.55 -19.58 40.40
CA ILE A 832 -6.41 -20.27 39.42
C ILE A 832 -7.84 -20.38 39.97
N LEU A 833 -8.02 -20.71 41.25
CA LEU A 833 -9.34 -20.78 41.89
C LEU A 833 -10.04 -19.41 41.92
N ALA A 834 -9.32 -18.33 42.24
CA ALA A 834 -9.88 -16.98 42.28
C ALA A 834 -10.29 -16.47 40.88
N VAL A 835 -9.46 -16.73 39.86
CA VAL A 835 -9.76 -16.37 38.47
C VAL A 835 -10.91 -17.20 37.92
N THR A 836 -10.94 -18.51 38.20
CA THR A 836 -12.01 -19.41 37.74
C THR A 836 -13.35 -19.00 38.38
N SER A 837 -13.35 -18.70 39.67
CA SER A 837 -14.54 -18.23 40.39
C SER A 837 -15.07 -16.90 39.84
N SER A 838 -14.18 -15.95 39.54
CA SER A 838 -14.57 -14.66 38.96
C SER A 838 -15.10 -14.81 37.53
N LEU A 839 -14.51 -15.71 36.74
CA LEU A 839 -14.97 -16.00 35.38
C LEU A 839 -16.35 -16.65 35.39
N VAL A 840 -16.59 -17.60 36.29
CA VAL A 840 -17.92 -18.24 36.47
C VAL A 840 -18.96 -17.19 36.87
N ALA A 841 -18.64 -16.28 37.79
CA ALA A 841 -19.56 -15.23 38.21
C ALA A 841 -19.95 -14.26 37.07
N GLU A 842 -19.00 -13.90 36.21
CA GLU A 842 -19.29 -13.04 35.05
C GLU A 842 -20.03 -13.77 33.93
N VAL A 843 -19.74 -15.05 33.69
CA VAL A 843 -20.51 -15.88 32.75
C VAL A 843 -21.96 -16.01 33.22
N GLN A 844 -22.20 -16.20 34.53
CA GLN A 844 -23.55 -16.28 35.09
C GLN A 844 -24.34 -14.97 34.91
N LYS A 845 -23.67 -13.81 35.05
CA LYS A 845 -24.26 -12.49 34.78
C LYS A 845 -24.63 -12.30 33.31
N VAL A 846 -23.79 -12.78 32.39
CA VAL A 846 -24.08 -12.75 30.96
C VAL A 846 -25.28 -13.64 30.63
N GLU A 847 -25.36 -14.85 31.19
CA GLU A 847 -26.51 -15.74 31.00
C GLU A 847 -27.82 -15.11 31.50
N THR A 848 -27.82 -14.51 32.70
CA THR A 848 -29.01 -13.83 33.24
C THR A 848 -29.43 -12.62 32.40
N ASN A 849 -28.47 -11.84 31.88
CA ASN A 849 -28.78 -10.73 30.98
C ASN A 849 -29.33 -11.21 29.63
N LEU A 850 -28.80 -12.32 29.11
CA LEU A 850 -29.27 -12.91 27.86
C LEU A 850 -30.69 -13.46 28.01
N ASP A 851 -30.97 -14.14 29.13
CA ASP A 851 -32.31 -14.69 29.43
C ASP A 851 -33.34 -13.56 29.60
N ALA A 852 -32.95 -12.44 30.21
CA ALA A 852 -33.77 -11.24 30.32
C ALA A 852 -34.07 -10.59 28.95
N LEU A 853 -33.06 -10.50 28.07
CA LEU A 853 -33.23 -9.97 26.71
C LEU A 853 -34.10 -10.88 25.84
N VAL A 854 -33.92 -12.20 25.94
CA VAL A 854 -34.76 -13.18 25.23
C VAL A 854 -36.21 -13.11 25.70
N ARG A 855 -36.46 -13.05 27.02
CA ARG A 855 -37.82 -12.90 27.55
C ARG A 855 -38.47 -11.59 27.11
N ARG A 856 -37.70 -10.51 27.04
CA ARG A 856 -38.19 -9.21 26.54
C ARG A 856 -38.53 -9.26 25.05
N ALA A 857 -37.65 -9.82 24.23
CA ALA A 857 -37.90 -10.00 22.80
C ALA A 857 -39.11 -10.91 22.52
N VAL A 858 -39.29 -11.98 23.31
CA VAL A 858 -40.45 -12.86 23.23
C VAL A 858 -41.73 -12.16 23.69
N ALA A 859 -41.69 -11.35 24.74
CA ALA A 859 -42.83 -10.57 25.20
C ALA A 859 -43.24 -9.48 24.19
N GLU A 860 -42.27 -8.81 23.56
CA GLU A 860 -42.49 -7.83 22.49
C GLU A 860 -43.06 -8.49 21.22
N ALA A 861 -42.75 -9.76 20.96
CA ALA A 861 -43.28 -10.53 19.83
C ALA A 861 -44.68 -11.14 20.06
N ILE A 862 -45.17 -11.19 21.31
CA ILE A 862 -46.48 -11.79 21.67
C ILE A 862 -47.57 -10.71 21.86
N LEU A 863 -47.23 -9.42 21.82
CA LEU A 863 -48.23 -8.35 21.81
C LEU A 863 -48.98 -8.34 20.45
N PRO A 864 -50.32 -8.51 20.44
CA PRO A 864 -51.09 -8.48 19.20
C PRO A 864 -51.15 -7.06 18.64
N LEU A 865 -50.86 -6.94 17.33
CA LEU A 865 -51.10 -5.75 16.50
C LEU A 865 -52.58 -5.34 16.51
#